data_AF-D8LWI1-F1
#
_entry.id   AF-D8LWI1-F1
#
_cell.length_a   1.000
_cell.length_b   1.000
_cell.length_c   1.000
_cell.angle_alpha   90.00
_cell.angle_beta   90.00
_cell.angle_gamma   90.00
#
_symmetry.space_group_name_H-M   'P 1'
#
loop_
_entity.id
_entity.type
_entity.pdbx_description
1 polymer ?
#
loop_
_entity_poly.entity_id
_entity_poly.type
_entity_poly.pdbx_seq_one_letter_code
_entity_poly.pdbx_strand_id
1 'polypeptide(L)'
;MRRYLFQSPDSVLPFIIQTKYLTREVVIWSDCIKLRYFENATQPTWIYGLALEYIQISSCLFDGFRLDNCHNTSLLLLEPILEEARKINPKLLILAELFTQDQATDIEYISKLGIDMIVRETAQSPDYYSDVRRYSDILYNVGGDDLGSLQSIKEFPRHVVYNALPTVLYDMTHDNKSLIELYGSASIPSITVMVGMTVTNIASTKGVDDAYPLNPLVTEYRQYHTYNDSLLSMHDHTIRYHFNRLVSLEEKPNEIIHFSPNGYLRLLMNHLHVLLSKCSFSQRYIHYYHGTSFISIERRHAESFYSVLSITSTSFNSFSHGSGAGSGAGLRDLEVIGKVIGVFLSVRCNEQTVHFNLKEAQLEMNQCPYLSGIPLHFEVDCYDLQDMCTVSFNEETKTSTLHLNDCFSPGSSLVLLLYNGSNCIFDHILNYHECCEVIQNTSDRLDALPYHPQNTIDAITKEIQSNALAMEDFSYLLFTTKEEQSLINGWDVYEIQSSSADTIRTLDQLTHSFHQHHNSYGVGKLKYAGFYGIIPAVRSIVRFNMLNHPLLENLRQGSWLLDYLLNRLNGHPHLEGVRASLEDEFRFIRESPRNTRPVRFCRFILAFGNMIERELGMKLSGKVEFHQLYMATLQFTQKLPQDSLTFISAGLPHFSIGIMRNWGRDTFIAFPGVMLSCHRYYEAEQLLLEYASVSRHGLICNLYGDRALARFNSRDATWWWLRVEIEICLNRRVFVCTARRLETREFWMKRSLWSGSRRKFWDPESILWNGTLHRLTYPFPNAMQCNENGFEVHIFIDPETGFVMGGNLSNCGTWMDKMGSYNDGSHSNKGIPATPRDGADVEIVGLEAYVLQWLSELCTSGEWKQQGILVEHDNTSSFWSYQSWYERVKRSFEREFFVPASDSHGAYYKDCVNKQMRLQDNQIRPNYLIALAIIPEVFDASHATEAIQTGIRELFQDPHQLGLKTLSPSDSHYRCFYDNSMGYQGDLAVCGGWSYHNGPEWLWPLGFLIEALLHFPPPRFISNGTVDSDYLRMYCFSLLSEQIRYYHEDDWLSLPEMTNWDGEFNSYSCRAQAWSVGCLLRAIEKLH
;
A
#
# COMPACT_ATOMS: atom_id res chain seq x y z
N MET A 1 -0.18 -38.92 8.54
CA MET A 1 -1.25 -39.81 9.06
C MET A 1 -1.88 -39.16 10.29
N ARG A 2 -3.05 -38.50 10.18
CA ARG A 2 -4.01 -38.15 11.25
C ARG A 2 -5.18 -37.35 10.65
N ARG A 3 -5.86 -37.90 9.63
CA ARG A 3 -7.22 -37.45 9.28
C ARG A 3 -8.18 -38.12 10.25
N TYR A 4 -8.51 -37.43 11.33
CA TYR A 4 -9.47 -37.91 12.32
C TYR A 4 -10.90 -37.69 11.82
N LEU A 5 -11.56 -38.83 11.56
CA LEU A 5 -12.99 -39.14 11.70
C LEU A 5 -14.11 -38.26 11.11
N PHE A 6 -13.86 -37.11 10.49
CA PHE A 6 -14.92 -36.36 9.80
C PHE A 6 -14.51 -36.06 8.35
N GLN A 7 -15.24 -36.66 7.40
CA GLN A 7 -15.26 -36.26 6.00
C GLN A 7 -16.39 -35.26 5.76
N SER A 8 -16.28 -34.54 4.63
CA SER A 8 -17.18 -33.51 4.11
C SER A 8 -18.68 -33.71 4.43
N PRO A 9 -19.44 -32.63 4.69
CA PRO A 9 -20.89 -32.65 4.88
C PRO A 9 -21.71 -33.28 3.74
N ASP A 10 -21.11 -33.53 2.57
CA ASP A 10 -21.85 -33.90 1.35
C ASP A 10 -22.16 -35.40 1.18
N SER A 11 -21.77 -36.29 2.11
CA SER A 11 -22.01 -37.73 1.92
C SER A 11 -23.35 -38.20 2.50
N VAL A 12 -24.37 -38.24 1.65
CA VAL A 12 -25.70 -38.83 1.91
C VAL A 12 -25.64 -40.37 1.86
N LEU A 13 -25.22 -41.05 2.92
CA LEU A 13 -25.39 -42.51 3.06
C LEU A 13 -25.77 -42.90 4.50
N PRO A 14 -26.76 -43.80 4.74
CA PRO A 14 -27.40 -43.90 6.04
C PRO A 14 -26.64 -44.73 7.10
N PHE A 15 -25.62 -45.52 6.74
CA PHE A 15 -24.86 -46.32 7.70
C PHE A 15 -23.43 -46.54 7.22
N ILE A 16 -22.47 -45.75 7.71
CA ILE A 16 -21.05 -46.01 7.49
C ILE A 16 -20.55 -46.82 8.70
N ILE A 17 -20.21 -48.09 8.47
CA ILE A 17 -19.35 -48.84 9.39
C ILE A 17 -18.05 -48.05 9.48
N GLN A 18 -17.71 -47.51 10.67
CA GLN A 18 -16.39 -46.91 10.87
C GLN A 18 -15.33 -48.00 10.75
N THR A 19 -14.80 -48.14 9.53
CA THR A 19 -13.81 -49.15 9.15
C THR A 19 -12.63 -49.19 10.11
N LYS A 20 -12.26 -48.06 10.73
CA LYS A 20 -11.20 -47.96 11.74
C LYS A 20 -11.39 -48.84 12.99
N TYR A 21 -12.63 -49.05 13.46
CA TYR A 21 -12.87 -49.98 14.58
C TYR A 21 -12.67 -51.44 14.15
N LEU A 22 -13.08 -51.79 12.93
CA LEU A 22 -12.88 -53.13 12.37
C LEU A 22 -11.42 -53.41 12.03
N THR A 23 -10.69 -52.41 11.52
CA THR A 23 -9.26 -52.51 11.20
C THR A 23 -8.36 -52.34 12.44
N ARG A 24 -8.94 -52.11 13.62
CA ARG A 24 -8.24 -51.89 14.90
C ARG A 24 -7.24 -50.73 14.87
N GLU A 25 -7.59 -49.68 14.14
CA GLU A 25 -6.80 -48.43 14.04
C GLU A 25 -7.13 -47.43 15.16
N VAL A 26 -8.12 -47.72 16.01
CA VAL A 26 -8.53 -46.87 17.14
C VAL A 26 -7.80 -47.30 18.41
N VAL A 27 -7.11 -46.36 19.06
CA VAL A 27 -6.64 -46.53 20.44
C VAL A 27 -7.85 -46.32 21.36
N ILE A 28 -8.25 -47.36 22.09
CA ILE A 28 -9.50 -47.38 22.86
C ILE A 28 -9.27 -46.81 24.26
N TRP A 29 -10.08 -45.82 24.65
CA TRP A 29 -10.27 -45.39 26.04
C TRP A 29 -11.47 -46.12 26.63
N SER A 30 -11.21 -47.20 27.38
CA SER A 30 -12.25 -48.12 27.86
C SER A 30 -13.11 -47.59 29.01
N ASP A 31 -12.71 -46.48 29.60
CA ASP A 31 -13.42 -45.74 30.64
C ASP A 31 -14.51 -44.80 30.07
N CYS A 32 -14.50 -44.53 28.76
CA CYS A 32 -15.40 -43.59 28.10
C CYS A 32 -16.29 -44.24 27.03
N ILE A 33 -17.47 -43.66 26.78
CA ILE A 33 -18.35 -44.02 25.66
C ILE A 33 -18.43 -42.84 24.69
N LYS A 34 -18.12 -43.06 23.40
CA LYS A 34 -18.24 -42.02 22.37
C LYS A 34 -19.71 -41.70 22.10
N LEU A 35 -20.10 -40.45 22.34
CA LEU A 35 -21.48 -39.99 22.17
C LEU A 35 -21.84 -39.69 20.72
N ARG A 36 -23.09 -40.01 20.33
CA ARG A 36 -23.67 -39.70 19.02
C ARG A 36 -24.78 -38.65 19.18
N TYR A 37 -24.47 -37.42 18.77
CA TYR A 37 -25.34 -36.26 18.96
C TYR A 37 -26.43 -36.10 17.90
N PHE A 38 -26.24 -36.68 16.71
CA PHE A 38 -27.20 -36.59 15.61
C PHE A 38 -27.47 -37.97 15.01
N GLU A 39 -28.71 -38.24 14.60
CA GLU A 39 -29.09 -39.46 13.87
C GLU A 39 -28.62 -39.41 12.41
N ASN A 40 -28.60 -38.22 11.83
CA ASN A 40 -28.17 -37.90 10.47
C ASN A 40 -27.59 -36.48 10.44
N ALA A 41 -27.36 -35.89 9.27
CA ALA A 41 -26.70 -34.58 9.14
C ALA A 41 -27.40 -33.42 9.86
N THR A 42 -28.70 -33.53 10.17
CA THR A 42 -29.49 -32.40 10.71
C THR A 42 -30.38 -32.75 11.90
N GLN A 43 -30.61 -34.03 12.21
CA GLN A 43 -31.53 -34.44 13.26
C GLN A 43 -30.83 -34.72 14.59
N PRO A 44 -31.02 -33.89 15.64
CA PRO A 44 -30.41 -34.10 16.95
C PRO A 44 -31.01 -35.30 17.68
N THR A 45 -30.20 -36.01 18.46
CA THR A 45 -30.62 -37.07 19.39
C THR A 45 -31.01 -36.46 20.74
N TRP A 46 -31.60 -37.27 21.63
CA TRP A 46 -31.85 -36.83 23.02
C TRP A 46 -30.56 -36.47 23.78
N ILE A 47 -29.40 -37.03 23.39
CA ILE A 47 -28.09 -36.74 23.98
C ILE A 47 -27.68 -35.29 23.69
N TYR A 48 -28.03 -34.76 22.51
CA TYR A 48 -27.81 -33.35 22.19
C TYR A 48 -28.55 -32.44 23.17
N GLY A 49 -29.82 -32.76 23.50
CA GLY A 49 -30.59 -32.01 24.50
C GLY A 49 -29.93 -32.02 25.88
N LEU A 50 -29.42 -33.17 26.33
CA LEU A 50 -28.69 -33.30 27.59
C LEU A 50 -27.38 -32.49 27.58
N ALA A 51 -26.62 -32.54 26.48
CA ALA A 51 -25.40 -31.76 26.33
C ALA A 51 -25.68 -30.25 26.38
N LEU A 52 -26.79 -29.81 25.77
CA LEU A 52 -27.21 -28.41 25.80
C LEU A 52 -27.53 -27.97 27.23
N GLU A 53 -28.33 -28.73 27.97
CA GLU A 53 -28.68 -28.41 29.36
C GLU A 53 -27.41 -28.34 30.25
N TYR A 54 -26.50 -29.30 30.11
CA TYR A 54 -25.21 -29.30 30.79
C TYR A 54 -24.41 -28.02 30.51
N ILE A 55 -24.34 -27.61 29.24
CA ILE A 55 -23.61 -26.41 28.83
C ILE A 55 -24.29 -25.14 29.33
N GLN A 56 -25.62 -25.08 29.33
CA GLN A 56 -26.37 -23.94 29.86
C GLN A 56 -26.13 -23.75 31.36
N ILE A 57 -26.16 -24.85 32.14
CA ILE A 57 -25.83 -24.82 33.58
C ILE A 57 -24.36 -24.40 33.77
N SER A 58 -23.44 -25.01 33.02
CA SER A 58 -22.01 -24.70 33.12
C SER A 58 -21.72 -23.22 32.79
N SER A 59 -22.46 -22.65 31.83
CA SER A 59 -22.32 -21.23 31.44
C SER A 59 -22.74 -20.26 32.54
N CYS A 60 -23.63 -20.68 33.45
CA CYS A 60 -24.01 -19.89 34.61
C CYS A 60 -22.96 -19.94 35.73
N LEU A 61 -22.12 -20.97 35.75
CA LEU A 61 -21.21 -21.27 36.86
C LEU A 61 -19.77 -20.83 36.59
N PHE A 62 -19.34 -20.86 35.32
CA PHE A 62 -17.94 -20.65 34.95
C PHE A 62 -17.75 -19.46 34.01
N ASP A 63 -16.61 -18.79 34.16
CA ASP A 63 -16.18 -17.70 33.29
C ASP A 63 -15.74 -18.16 31.89
N GLY A 64 -15.45 -19.46 31.72
CA GLY A 64 -14.98 -20.02 30.47
C GLY A 64 -14.91 -21.54 30.43
N PHE A 65 -14.73 -22.10 29.25
CA PHE A 65 -14.61 -23.54 28.99
C PHE A 65 -13.26 -23.89 28.36
N ARG A 66 -12.69 -25.03 28.78
CA ARG A 66 -11.61 -25.72 28.07
C ARG A 66 -12.20 -26.82 27.20
N LEU A 67 -12.09 -26.69 25.88
CA LEU A 67 -12.52 -27.69 24.90
C LEU A 67 -11.39 -28.70 24.69
N ASP A 68 -11.53 -29.84 25.36
CA ASP A 68 -10.64 -30.98 25.20
C ASP A 68 -10.78 -31.58 23.79
N ASN A 69 -9.66 -31.92 23.16
CA ASN A 69 -9.64 -32.54 21.83
C ASN A 69 -10.57 -31.84 20.81
N CYS A 70 -10.58 -30.50 20.78
CA CYS A 70 -11.53 -29.69 20.01
C CYS A 70 -11.58 -30.07 18.52
N HIS A 71 -10.41 -30.36 17.93
CA HIS A 71 -10.25 -30.79 16.53
C HIS A 71 -10.94 -32.13 16.20
N ASN A 72 -11.27 -32.95 17.20
CA ASN A 72 -12.00 -34.20 17.05
C ASN A 72 -13.51 -34.07 17.31
N THR A 73 -14.00 -32.83 17.49
CA THR A 73 -15.41 -32.53 17.68
C THR A 73 -15.94 -31.73 16.49
N SER A 74 -17.12 -32.12 16.00
CA SER A 74 -17.72 -31.53 14.80
C SER A 74 -18.16 -30.08 15.05
N LEU A 75 -17.88 -29.20 14.09
CA LEU A 75 -18.37 -27.81 14.09
C LEU A 75 -19.91 -27.76 14.11
N LEU A 76 -20.60 -28.71 13.47
CA LEU A 76 -22.07 -28.84 13.51
C LEU A 76 -22.61 -29.00 14.94
N LEU A 77 -21.80 -29.50 15.87
CA LEU A 77 -22.16 -29.61 17.29
C LEU A 77 -21.74 -28.36 18.06
N LEU A 78 -20.49 -27.93 17.89
CA LEU A 78 -19.89 -26.89 18.73
C LEU A 78 -20.46 -25.51 18.44
N GLU A 79 -20.71 -25.15 17.18
CA GLU A 79 -21.25 -23.84 16.80
C GLU A 79 -22.56 -23.52 17.54
N PRO A 80 -23.63 -24.34 17.43
CA PRO A 80 -24.89 -24.01 18.09
C PRO A 80 -24.81 -24.11 19.62
N ILE A 81 -24.02 -25.05 20.17
CA ILE A 81 -23.88 -25.21 21.63
C ILE A 81 -23.18 -24.00 22.25
N LEU A 82 -22.09 -23.52 21.64
CA LEU A 82 -21.37 -22.35 22.13
C LEU A 82 -22.16 -21.06 21.91
N GLU A 83 -22.97 -20.98 20.85
CA GLU A 83 -23.91 -19.87 20.67
C GLU A 83 -24.90 -19.78 21.85
N GLU A 84 -25.50 -20.90 22.24
CA GLU A 84 -26.41 -20.96 23.40
C GLU A 84 -25.70 -20.67 24.72
N ALA A 85 -24.46 -21.15 24.89
CA ALA A 85 -23.63 -20.82 26.03
C ALA A 85 -23.38 -19.30 26.15
N ARG A 86 -23.05 -18.65 25.02
CA ARG A 86 -22.79 -17.20 24.96
C ARG A 86 -24.06 -16.35 25.11
N LYS A 87 -25.26 -16.90 24.83
CA LYS A 87 -26.53 -16.23 25.19
C LYS A 87 -26.70 -16.09 26.70
N ILE A 88 -26.20 -17.04 27.48
CA ILE A 88 -26.24 -17.03 28.95
C ILE A 88 -25.08 -16.22 29.53
N ASN A 89 -23.86 -16.47 29.04
CA ASN A 89 -22.67 -15.73 29.44
C ASN A 89 -22.01 -15.09 28.21
N PRO A 90 -22.34 -13.83 27.88
CA PRO A 90 -21.75 -13.13 26.73
C PRO A 90 -20.23 -12.95 26.81
N LYS A 91 -19.63 -13.10 27.99
CA LYS A 91 -18.19 -12.96 28.23
C LYS A 91 -17.46 -14.30 28.35
N LEU A 92 -18.14 -15.41 28.05
CA LEU A 92 -17.59 -16.76 28.18
C LEU A 92 -16.28 -16.90 27.39
N LEU A 93 -15.20 -17.24 28.08
CA LEU A 93 -13.89 -17.48 27.47
C LEU A 93 -13.78 -18.92 26.96
N ILE A 94 -13.26 -19.11 25.75
CA ILE A 94 -13.06 -20.43 25.17
C ILE A 94 -11.57 -20.71 24.98
N LEU A 95 -11.07 -21.68 25.74
CA LEU A 95 -9.75 -22.28 25.57
C LEU A 95 -9.91 -23.60 24.81
N ALA A 96 -9.17 -23.81 23.73
CA ALA A 96 -9.27 -25.05 22.95
C ALA A 96 -7.93 -25.78 22.83
N GLU A 97 -7.98 -27.09 22.99
CA GLU A 97 -6.92 -27.99 22.58
C GLU A 97 -7.05 -28.30 21.08
N LEU A 98 -6.34 -27.52 20.26
CA LEU A 98 -6.48 -27.50 18.80
C LEU A 98 -5.12 -27.72 18.11
N PHE A 99 -4.98 -28.91 17.50
CA PHE A 99 -3.75 -29.39 16.87
C PHE A 99 -4.04 -30.06 15.51
N THR A 100 -4.65 -29.34 14.57
CA THR A 100 -5.07 -29.95 13.29
C THR A 100 -3.90 -30.23 12.33
N GLN A 101 -2.70 -29.70 12.64
CA GLN A 101 -1.51 -29.69 11.75
C GLN A 101 -1.72 -28.90 10.45
N ASP A 102 -2.86 -28.20 10.31
CA ASP A 102 -3.19 -27.34 9.19
C ASP A 102 -3.71 -26.00 9.73
N GLN A 103 -2.92 -24.94 9.54
CA GLN A 103 -3.24 -23.62 10.08
C GLN A 103 -4.56 -23.07 9.50
N ALA A 104 -4.92 -23.41 8.26
CA ALA A 104 -6.19 -22.98 7.66
C ALA A 104 -7.39 -23.59 8.40
N THR A 105 -7.32 -24.88 8.73
CA THR A 105 -8.34 -25.55 9.56
C THR A 105 -8.38 -24.98 10.97
N ASP A 106 -7.23 -24.67 11.59
CA ASP A 106 -7.21 -24.02 12.91
C ASP A 106 -7.94 -22.66 12.87
N ILE A 107 -7.70 -21.85 11.84
CA ILE A 107 -8.37 -20.55 11.62
C ILE A 107 -9.88 -20.73 11.43
N GLU A 108 -10.32 -21.75 10.68
CA GLU A 108 -11.74 -22.05 10.51
C GLU A 108 -12.41 -22.33 11.87
N TYR A 109 -11.82 -23.21 12.69
CA TYR A 109 -12.35 -23.51 14.03
C TYR A 109 -12.39 -22.27 14.92
N ILE A 110 -11.32 -21.47 14.94
CA ILE A 110 -11.25 -20.25 15.75
C ILE A 110 -12.32 -19.25 15.34
N SER A 111 -12.48 -19.00 14.04
CA SER A 111 -13.42 -18.01 13.51
C SER A 111 -14.88 -18.41 13.73
N LYS A 112 -15.23 -19.68 13.53
CA LYS A 112 -16.61 -20.17 13.67
C LYS A 112 -17.05 -20.31 15.13
N LEU A 113 -16.15 -20.75 16.01
CA LEU A 113 -16.49 -20.99 17.41
C LEU A 113 -16.22 -19.78 18.32
N GLY A 114 -15.51 -18.76 17.80
CA GLY A 114 -15.02 -17.63 18.60
C GLY A 114 -14.08 -18.13 19.71
N ILE A 115 -13.04 -18.87 19.36
CA ILE A 115 -12.05 -19.37 20.32
C ILE A 115 -11.15 -18.22 20.78
N ASP A 116 -11.07 -18.01 22.09
CA ASP A 116 -10.27 -16.94 22.69
C ASP A 116 -8.79 -17.32 22.84
N MET A 117 -8.50 -18.60 23.08
CA MET A 117 -7.14 -19.12 23.26
C MET A 117 -7.01 -20.56 22.77
N ILE A 118 -5.87 -20.89 22.14
CA ILE A 118 -5.49 -22.28 21.82
C ILE A 118 -4.27 -22.72 22.60
N VAL A 119 -4.28 -23.96 23.05
CA VAL A 119 -3.18 -24.55 23.84
C VAL A 119 -1.94 -24.68 22.96
N ARG A 120 -0.81 -24.20 23.49
CA ARG A 120 0.55 -24.52 23.06
C ARG A 120 1.35 -24.98 24.28
N GLU A 121 2.23 -25.93 24.08
CA GLU A 121 2.96 -26.57 25.18
C GLU A 121 4.46 -26.48 24.92
N THR A 122 5.25 -26.32 25.98
CA THR A 122 6.72 -26.36 25.87
C THR A 122 7.27 -27.79 25.82
N ALA A 123 6.48 -28.79 26.24
CA ALA A 123 6.87 -30.20 26.37
C ALA A 123 6.18 -31.11 25.33
N GLN A 124 6.46 -30.93 24.04
CA GLN A 124 5.70 -31.57 22.95
C GLN A 124 6.09 -33.01 22.57
N SER A 125 7.39 -33.36 22.56
CA SER A 125 7.86 -34.68 22.07
C SER A 125 9.28 -35.03 22.55
N PRO A 126 9.61 -36.32 22.75
CA PRO A 126 10.96 -36.82 23.06
C PRO A 126 12.10 -36.23 22.22
N ASP A 127 11.87 -36.04 20.92
CA ASP A 127 12.88 -35.49 19.99
C ASP A 127 13.10 -33.97 20.16
N TYR A 128 12.26 -33.29 20.96
CA TYR A 128 12.30 -31.84 21.20
C TYR A 128 12.94 -31.49 22.55
N TYR A 129 13.09 -32.45 23.48
CA TYR A 129 13.42 -32.13 24.87
C TYR A 129 14.89 -31.73 25.12
N SER A 130 15.80 -31.95 24.16
CA SER A 130 17.21 -31.57 24.32
C SER A 130 17.67 -30.49 23.34
N ASP A 131 16.78 -29.99 22.48
CA ASP A 131 17.12 -28.99 21.47
C ASP A 131 16.73 -27.58 21.94
N VAL A 132 17.71 -26.87 22.49
CA VAL A 132 17.55 -25.48 22.99
C VAL A 132 17.08 -24.54 21.88
N ARG A 133 17.48 -24.76 20.63
CA ARG A 133 17.04 -23.93 19.49
C ARG A 133 15.54 -24.11 19.25
N ARG A 134 15.07 -25.35 19.18
CA ARG A 134 13.63 -25.62 19.00
C ARG A 134 12.78 -25.08 20.14
N TYR A 135 13.30 -25.15 21.37
CA TYR A 135 12.62 -24.54 22.52
C TYR A 135 12.48 -23.02 22.33
N SER A 136 13.54 -22.34 21.88
CA SER A 136 13.48 -20.90 21.57
C SER A 136 12.48 -20.56 20.47
N ASP A 137 12.34 -21.42 19.46
CA ASP A 137 11.34 -21.24 18.39
C ASP A 137 9.90 -21.37 18.92
N ILE A 138 9.63 -22.26 19.89
CA ILE A 138 8.32 -22.35 20.56
C ILE A 138 8.01 -21.04 21.28
N LEU A 139 8.96 -20.53 22.09
CA LEU A 139 8.78 -19.27 22.82
C LEU A 139 8.59 -18.07 21.88
N TYR A 140 9.14 -18.13 20.67
CA TYR A 140 8.98 -17.09 19.66
C TYR A 140 7.61 -17.19 18.96
N ASN A 141 7.13 -18.38 18.64
CA ASN A 141 5.92 -18.57 17.84
C ASN A 141 4.61 -18.35 18.59
N VAL A 142 4.63 -18.22 19.92
CA VAL A 142 3.41 -18.13 20.74
C VAL A 142 2.73 -16.75 20.70
N GLY A 143 3.43 -15.66 20.38
CA GLY A 143 2.78 -14.36 20.25
C GLY A 143 3.68 -13.16 20.53
N GLY A 144 3.16 -11.95 20.26
CA GLY A 144 3.85 -10.65 20.31
C GLY A 144 4.13 -10.05 18.93
N ASP A 145 4.75 -8.88 18.93
CA ASP A 145 5.22 -8.21 17.72
C ASP A 145 6.73 -8.41 17.56
N ASP A 146 7.25 -8.43 16.33
CA ASP A 146 8.69 -8.42 16.14
C ASP A 146 9.32 -7.13 16.68
N LEU A 147 10.57 -7.20 17.12
CA LEU A 147 11.33 -6.03 17.53
C LEU A 147 11.42 -5.01 16.39
N GLY A 148 10.90 -3.80 16.63
CA GLY A 148 10.80 -2.77 15.59
C GLY A 148 9.66 -2.97 14.60
N SER A 149 8.66 -3.82 14.92
CA SER A 149 7.47 -4.03 14.10
C SER A 149 6.80 -2.72 13.68
N LEU A 150 6.56 -2.60 12.37
CA LEU A 150 5.94 -1.44 11.76
C LEU A 150 4.42 -1.46 11.89
N GLN A 151 3.83 -2.61 12.20
CA GLN A 151 2.38 -2.75 12.42
C GLN A 151 1.89 -1.99 13.65
N SER A 152 2.80 -1.62 14.55
CA SER A 152 2.51 -0.80 15.74
C SER A 152 2.32 0.70 15.43
N ILE A 153 2.68 1.16 14.22
CA ILE A 153 2.58 2.58 13.83
C ILE A 153 1.10 2.99 13.69
N LYS A 154 0.68 3.98 14.48
CA LYS A 154 -0.72 4.43 14.59
C LYS A 154 -1.23 5.16 13.35
N GLU A 155 -0.32 5.80 12.60
CA GLU A 155 -0.61 6.61 11.42
C GLU A 155 -0.90 5.78 10.16
N PHE A 156 -0.71 4.46 10.25
CA PHE A 156 -1.20 3.52 9.25
C PHE A 156 -2.60 3.04 9.65
N PRO A 157 -3.59 3.02 8.73
CA PRO A 157 -4.90 2.45 9.02
C PRO A 157 -4.73 1.00 9.47
N ARG A 158 -5.22 0.67 10.67
CA ARG A 158 -5.25 -0.73 11.12
C ARG A 158 -6.27 -1.48 10.28
N HIS A 159 -5.80 -2.17 9.26
CA HIS A 159 -6.63 -3.14 8.55
C HIS A 159 -6.92 -4.32 9.47
N VAL A 160 -8.13 -4.86 9.39
CA VAL A 160 -8.44 -6.16 9.98
C VAL A 160 -7.64 -7.20 9.17
N VAL A 161 -6.47 -7.56 9.67
CA VAL A 161 -5.59 -8.56 9.08
C VAL A 161 -5.66 -9.84 9.90
N TYR A 162 -5.40 -10.98 9.24
CA TYR A 162 -5.23 -12.25 9.94
C TYR A 162 -4.01 -12.14 10.86
N ASN A 163 -4.27 -12.04 12.17
CA ASN A 163 -3.24 -11.97 13.20
C ASN A 163 -2.62 -13.34 13.52
N ALA A 164 -1.56 -13.32 14.33
CA ALA A 164 -1.05 -14.51 15.01
C ALA A 164 -2.18 -15.23 15.76
N LEU A 165 -2.12 -16.57 15.78
CA LEU A 165 -3.12 -17.39 16.46
C LEU A 165 -3.21 -16.98 17.94
N PRO A 166 -4.42 -16.89 18.53
CA PRO A 166 -4.57 -16.50 19.91
C PRO A 166 -4.15 -17.65 20.81
N THR A 167 -2.93 -17.64 21.35
CA THR A 167 -2.40 -18.78 22.11
C THR A 167 -2.48 -18.60 23.62
N VAL A 168 -2.40 -19.72 24.33
CA VAL A 168 -1.92 -19.79 25.70
C VAL A 168 -0.77 -20.79 25.75
N LEU A 169 0.36 -20.36 26.30
CA LEU A 169 1.54 -21.20 26.49
C LEU A 169 1.50 -21.86 27.87
N TYR A 170 1.34 -23.18 27.87
CA TYR A 170 1.56 -24.01 29.04
C TYR A 170 3.05 -24.30 29.16
N ASP A 171 3.62 -24.04 30.34
CA ASP A 171 4.93 -24.63 30.66
C ASP A 171 4.85 -26.16 30.59
N MET A 172 3.80 -26.73 31.20
CA MET A 172 3.48 -28.14 31.19
C MET A 172 1.98 -28.34 31.39
N THR A 173 1.34 -29.11 30.52
CA THR A 173 -0.05 -29.55 30.70
C THR A 173 -0.14 -30.77 31.61
N HIS A 174 -1.36 -31.11 32.04
CA HIS A 174 -1.62 -32.26 32.90
C HIS A 174 -1.37 -33.61 32.20
N ASP A 175 -1.28 -33.63 30.86
CA ASP A 175 -1.00 -34.83 30.08
C ASP A 175 0.50 -35.03 29.75
N ASN A 176 1.33 -34.02 30.01
CA ASN A 176 2.76 -34.11 29.76
C ASN A 176 3.47 -34.96 30.83
N LYS A 177 4.73 -35.32 30.55
CA LYS A 177 5.66 -35.78 31.60
C LYS A 177 6.08 -34.58 32.47
N SER A 178 6.54 -34.85 33.70
CA SER A 178 7.00 -33.77 34.59
C SER A 178 8.23 -33.07 33.99
N LEU A 179 8.37 -31.76 34.26
CA LEU A 179 9.56 -31.02 33.81
C LEU A 179 10.86 -31.62 34.36
N ILE A 180 10.83 -32.20 35.55
CA ILE A 180 11.98 -32.88 36.16
C ILE A 180 12.37 -34.12 35.35
N GLU A 181 11.40 -34.92 34.92
CA GLU A 181 11.66 -36.08 34.06
C GLU A 181 12.20 -35.68 32.69
N LEU A 182 11.72 -34.57 32.13
CA LEU A 182 12.08 -34.12 30.79
C LEU A 182 13.42 -33.37 30.73
N TYR A 183 13.67 -32.50 31.71
CA TYR A 183 14.68 -31.45 31.62
C TYR A 183 15.53 -31.31 32.91
N GLY A 184 15.24 -32.10 33.95
CA GLY A 184 15.86 -32.00 35.27
C GLY A 184 15.23 -30.92 36.16
N SER A 185 15.53 -30.95 37.46
CA SER A 185 14.94 -30.06 38.48
C SER A 185 15.30 -28.59 38.30
N ALA A 186 16.50 -28.29 37.82
CA ALA A 186 16.92 -26.92 37.50
C ALA A 186 16.14 -26.30 36.33
N SER A 187 15.38 -27.09 35.57
CA SER A 187 14.54 -26.57 34.48
C SER A 187 13.37 -25.73 34.99
N ILE A 188 12.80 -26.05 36.16
CA ILE A 188 11.62 -25.39 36.72
C ILE A 188 11.83 -23.87 36.83
N PRO A 189 12.83 -23.36 37.57
CA PRO A 189 13.05 -21.91 37.66
C PRO A 189 13.36 -21.27 36.31
N SER A 190 14.15 -21.94 35.44
CA SER A 190 14.48 -21.41 34.11
C SER A 190 13.26 -21.26 33.20
N ILE A 191 12.36 -22.25 33.19
CA ILE A 191 11.13 -22.25 32.38
C ILE A 191 10.15 -21.22 32.94
N THR A 192 10.04 -21.09 34.27
CA THR A 192 9.22 -20.04 34.90
C THR A 192 9.62 -18.65 34.43
N VAL A 193 10.92 -18.34 34.38
CA VAL A 193 11.41 -17.05 33.89
C VAL A 193 11.16 -16.89 32.39
N MET A 194 11.51 -17.89 31.58
CA MET A 194 11.35 -17.82 30.12
C MET A 194 9.88 -17.65 29.71
N VAL A 195 8.97 -18.47 30.25
CA VAL A 195 7.53 -18.40 29.95
C VAL A 195 6.94 -17.07 30.41
N GLY A 196 7.30 -16.58 31.60
CA GLY A 196 6.86 -15.27 32.10
C GLY A 196 7.26 -14.08 31.20
N MET A 197 8.35 -14.24 30.43
CA MET A 197 8.85 -13.24 29.49
C MET A 197 8.28 -13.34 28.07
N THR A 198 7.42 -14.32 27.79
CA THR A 198 6.73 -14.40 26.50
C THR A 198 5.62 -13.36 26.37
N VAL A 199 5.20 -13.06 25.13
CA VAL A 199 4.09 -12.13 24.82
C VAL A 199 2.86 -12.93 24.40
N THR A 200 2.33 -13.71 25.33
CA THR A 200 1.11 -14.51 25.16
C THR A 200 0.45 -14.76 26.52
N ASN A 201 -0.74 -15.34 26.55
CA ASN A 201 -1.29 -15.89 27.79
C ASN A 201 -0.40 -17.04 28.27
N ILE A 202 -0.21 -17.17 29.59
CA ILE A 202 0.60 -18.25 30.18
C ILE A 202 -0.25 -19.09 31.12
N ALA A 203 0.03 -20.38 31.18
CA ALA A 203 -0.65 -21.31 32.07
C ALA A 203 0.33 -22.35 32.62
N SER A 204 -0.05 -22.98 33.73
CA SER A 204 0.72 -24.03 34.37
C SER A 204 -0.19 -25.01 35.10
N THR A 205 0.26 -26.25 35.23
CA THR A 205 -0.45 -27.29 35.98
C THR A 205 0.06 -27.35 37.41
N LYS A 206 -0.83 -27.54 38.39
CA LYS A 206 -0.46 -27.79 39.79
C LYS A 206 0.52 -28.96 39.86
N GLY A 207 1.60 -28.81 40.62
CA GLY A 207 2.71 -29.77 40.67
C GLY A 207 4.00 -29.26 40.01
N VAL A 208 3.92 -28.36 39.03
CA VAL A 208 5.11 -27.74 38.41
C VAL A 208 5.88 -26.93 39.44
N ASP A 209 5.23 -25.93 40.03
CA ASP A 209 5.86 -25.04 41.01
C ASP A 209 6.10 -25.73 42.37
N ASP A 210 5.54 -26.92 42.55
CA ASP A 210 5.76 -27.78 43.71
C ASP A 210 6.92 -28.77 43.48
N ALA A 211 7.51 -28.78 42.29
CA ALA A 211 8.59 -29.68 41.86
C ALA A 211 8.24 -31.17 41.94
N TYR A 212 7.08 -31.56 41.39
CA TYR A 212 6.69 -32.97 41.34
C TYR A 212 7.60 -33.75 40.36
N PRO A 213 8.25 -34.85 40.81
CA PRO A 213 9.06 -35.68 39.93
C PRO A 213 8.21 -36.47 38.91
N LEU A 214 6.91 -36.62 39.14
CA LEU A 214 5.95 -37.25 38.24
C LEU A 214 4.64 -36.47 38.22
N ASN A 215 4.05 -36.34 37.03
CA ASN A 215 2.68 -35.81 36.94
C ASN A 215 1.67 -36.83 37.47
N PRO A 216 0.69 -36.41 38.28
CA PRO A 216 -0.35 -37.29 38.79
C PRO A 216 -1.15 -37.94 37.64
N LEU A 217 -1.43 -39.24 37.76
CA LEU A 217 -2.34 -39.94 36.84
C LEU A 217 -3.79 -39.60 37.15
N VAL A 218 -4.70 -39.78 36.19
CA VAL A 218 -6.16 -39.61 36.37
C VAL A 218 -6.72 -40.48 37.50
N THR A 219 -6.06 -41.59 37.83
CA THR A 219 -6.43 -42.52 38.91
C THR A 219 -5.88 -42.13 40.30
N GLU A 220 -5.18 -40.99 40.41
CA GLU A 220 -4.63 -40.51 41.67
C GLU A 220 -5.72 -39.96 42.60
N TYR A 221 -5.67 -40.33 43.88
CA TYR A 221 -6.67 -39.97 44.89
C TYR A 221 -6.06 -39.27 46.10
N ARG A 222 -4.72 -39.20 46.19
CA ARG A 222 -4.03 -38.46 47.25
C ARG A 222 -4.28 -36.96 47.12
N GLN A 223 -4.39 -36.27 48.25
CA GLN A 223 -4.56 -34.82 48.28
C GLN A 223 -3.24 -34.09 48.01
N TYR A 224 -3.31 -32.88 47.45
CA TYR A 224 -2.15 -32.01 47.31
C TYR A 224 -1.64 -31.56 48.68
N HIS A 225 -0.32 -31.48 48.82
CA HIS A 225 0.30 -30.90 50.00
C HIS A 225 -0.01 -29.40 50.09
N THR A 226 -0.41 -28.95 51.28
CA THR A 226 -0.63 -27.53 51.58
C THR A 226 0.61 -26.95 52.24
N TYR A 227 1.25 -25.98 51.58
CA TYR A 227 2.43 -25.29 52.13
C TYR A 227 2.07 -24.18 53.12
N ASN A 228 0.82 -23.70 53.09
CA ASN A 228 0.36 -22.62 53.95
C ASN A 228 -1.13 -22.77 54.28
N ASP A 229 -1.41 -23.47 55.37
CA ASP A 229 -2.79 -23.67 55.86
C ASP A 229 -3.46 -22.36 56.28
N SER A 230 -2.68 -21.35 56.69
CA SER A 230 -3.23 -20.08 57.15
C SER A 230 -3.92 -19.28 56.04
N LEU A 231 -3.46 -19.41 54.79
CA LEU A 231 -4.09 -18.75 53.63
C LEU A 231 -5.56 -19.15 53.44
N LEU A 232 -5.92 -20.39 53.78
CA LEU A 232 -7.30 -20.89 53.66
C LEU A 232 -8.29 -20.14 54.58
N SER A 233 -7.77 -19.47 55.61
CA SER A 233 -8.54 -18.71 56.59
C SER A 233 -8.47 -17.19 56.41
N MET A 234 -7.62 -16.70 55.51
CA MET A 234 -7.43 -15.26 55.27
C MET A 234 -8.49 -14.72 54.29
N HIS A 235 -8.92 -13.48 54.54
CA HIS A 235 -9.76 -12.76 53.58
C HIS A 235 -8.92 -12.22 52.40
N ASP A 236 -9.53 -12.11 51.22
CA ASP A 236 -8.88 -11.65 49.97
C ASP A 236 -8.10 -10.34 50.11
N HIS A 237 -8.64 -9.37 50.87
CA HIS A 237 -7.97 -8.08 51.10
C HIS A 237 -6.67 -8.23 51.90
N THR A 238 -6.60 -9.19 52.83
CA THR A 238 -5.39 -9.48 53.62
C THR A 238 -4.33 -10.15 52.74
N ILE A 239 -4.75 -11.10 51.90
CA ILE A 239 -3.87 -11.72 50.90
C ILE A 239 -3.31 -10.66 49.96
N ARG A 240 -4.16 -9.74 49.48
CA ARG A 240 -3.75 -8.63 48.61
C ARG A 240 -2.78 -7.67 49.30
N TYR A 241 -2.98 -7.41 50.58
CA TYR A 241 -2.08 -6.58 51.38
C TYR A 241 -0.67 -7.19 51.43
N HIS A 242 -0.53 -8.46 51.82
CA HIS A 242 0.77 -9.14 51.85
C HIS A 242 1.40 -9.27 50.45
N PHE A 243 0.59 -9.54 49.43
CA PHE A 243 1.07 -9.54 48.04
C PHE A 243 1.73 -8.21 47.65
N ASN A 244 1.07 -7.08 47.94
CA ASN A 244 1.63 -5.76 47.62
C ASN A 244 2.94 -5.50 48.38
N ARG A 245 3.04 -5.94 49.64
CA ARG A 245 4.25 -5.78 50.47
C ARG A 245 5.42 -6.65 50.00
N LEU A 246 5.15 -7.86 49.51
CA LEU A 246 6.15 -8.71 48.88
C LEU A 246 6.69 -8.10 47.57
N VAL A 247 5.81 -7.55 46.74
CA VAL A 247 6.17 -6.91 45.46
C VAL A 247 6.91 -5.58 45.66
N SER A 248 6.58 -4.83 46.71
CA SER A 248 7.29 -3.59 47.11
C SER A 248 8.53 -3.83 47.97
N LEU A 249 8.89 -5.10 48.20
CA LEU A 249 10.06 -5.50 48.99
C LEU A 249 10.02 -5.06 50.47
N GLU A 250 8.83 -4.69 50.99
CA GLU A 250 8.61 -4.35 52.40
C GLU A 250 8.48 -5.59 53.32
N GLU A 251 8.30 -6.77 52.72
CA GLU A 251 8.14 -8.06 53.41
C GLU A 251 9.05 -9.11 52.78
N LYS A 252 9.67 -9.98 53.60
CA LYS A 252 10.56 -11.04 53.09
C LYS A 252 9.77 -12.28 52.67
N PRO A 253 10.23 -13.02 51.65
CA PRO A 253 9.61 -14.29 51.27
C PRO A 253 9.66 -15.29 52.44
N ASN A 254 8.60 -16.09 52.59
CA ASN A 254 8.45 -17.10 53.65
C ASN A 254 8.44 -16.55 55.09
N GLU A 255 8.27 -15.23 55.29
CA GLU A 255 8.10 -14.63 56.63
C GLU A 255 6.67 -14.84 57.16
N ILE A 256 5.67 -14.53 56.33
CA ILE A 256 4.24 -14.69 56.67
C ILE A 256 3.59 -15.69 55.71
N ILE A 257 3.83 -15.55 54.41
CA ILE A 257 3.34 -16.48 53.39
C ILE A 257 4.43 -17.50 53.07
N HIS A 258 4.21 -18.76 53.45
CA HIS A 258 5.04 -19.90 53.04
C HIS A 258 4.70 -20.35 51.61
N PHE A 259 5.68 -20.32 50.72
CA PHE A 259 5.53 -20.68 49.31
C PHE A 259 5.94 -22.14 49.06
N SER A 260 5.42 -22.73 47.98
CA SER A 260 5.98 -23.95 47.39
C SER A 260 7.43 -23.69 46.90
N PRO A 261 8.22 -24.73 46.61
CA PRO A 261 9.62 -24.58 46.20
C PRO A 261 9.90 -23.53 45.11
N ASN A 262 9.00 -23.36 44.12
CA ASN A 262 9.12 -22.35 43.06
C ASN A 262 8.07 -21.21 43.18
N GLY A 263 7.21 -21.25 44.19
CA GLY A 263 6.02 -20.40 44.27
C GLY A 263 6.32 -18.90 44.35
N TYR A 264 7.38 -18.51 45.04
CA TYR A 264 7.79 -17.10 45.14
C TYR A 264 8.29 -16.56 43.78
N LEU A 265 9.11 -17.32 43.06
CA LEU A 265 9.58 -16.93 41.72
C LEU A 265 8.41 -16.83 40.73
N ARG A 266 7.49 -17.79 40.76
CA ARG A 266 6.26 -17.76 39.95
C ARG A 266 5.43 -16.51 40.22
N LEU A 267 5.28 -16.12 41.49
CA LEU A 267 4.54 -14.93 41.87
C LEU A 267 5.12 -13.67 41.22
N LEU A 268 6.44 -13.48 41.35
CA LEU A 268 7.15 -12.32 40.80
C LEU A 268 7.10 -12.30 39.26
N MET A 269 7.28 -13.45 38.61
CA MET A 269 7.21 -13.55 37.15
C MET A 269 5.80 -13.32 36.62
N ASN A 270 4.75 -13.82 37.30
CA ASN A 270 3.36 -13.53 36.94
C ASN A 270 3.04 -12.04 37.12
N HIS A 271 3.49 -11.43 38.22
CA HIS A 271 3.32 -9.99 38.43
C HIS A 271 4.00 -9.17 37.33
N LEU A 272 5.26 -9.47 37.01
CA LEU A 272 6.00 -8.81 35.94
C LEU A 272 5.34 -9.02 34.57
N HIS A 273 4.91 -10.25 34.26
CA HIS A 273 4.22 -10.57 33.02
C HIS A 273 2.95 -9.72 32.83
N VAL A 274 2.09 -9.66 33.86
CA VAL A 274 0.87 -8.84 33.84
C VAL A 274 1.22 -7.36 33.72
N LEU A 275 2.24 -6.88 34.43
CA LEU A 275 2.66 -5.49 34.38
C LEU A 275 3.13 -5.08 32.98
N LEU A 276 4.01 -5.88 32.37
CA LEU A 276 4.53 -5.63 31.01
C LEU A 276 3.41 -5.65 29.96
N SER A 277 2.47 -6.58 30.09
CA SER A 277 1.32 -6.67 29.19
C SER A 277 0.37 -5.48 29.35
N LYS A 278 0.09 -5.03 30.59
CA LYS A 278 -0.71 -3.81 30.85
C LYS A 278 -0.06 -2.54 30.32
N CYS A 279 1.27 -2.47 30.37
CA CYS A 279 2.04 -1.32 29.93
C CYS A 279 2.51 -1.44 28.47
N SER A 280 1.92 -2.32 27.65
CA SER A 280 2.18 -2.43 26.21
C SER A 280 3.64 -2.75 25.80
N PHE A 281 4.36 -3.53 26.61
CA PHE A 281 5.63 -4.12 26.21
C PHE A 281 5.36 -5.38 25.34
N SER A 282 4.84 -5.17 24.13
CA SER A 282 4.37 -6.24 23.22
C SER A 282 5.41 -6.71 22.20
N GLN A 283 6.47 -5.93 21.96
CA GLN A 283 7.52 -6.34 21.03
C GLN A 283 8.41 -7.38 21.70
N ARG A 284 8.79 -8.41 20.94
CA ARG A 284 9.65 -9.50 21.38
C ARG A 284 10.92 -9.60 20.55
N TYR A 285 11.99 -10.03 21.19
CA TYR A 285 13.18 -10.57 20.54
C TYR A 285 13.65 -11.79 21.33
N ILE A 286 13.87 -12.92 20.65
CA ILE A 286 14.36 -14.14 21.28
C ILE A 286 15.65 -14.55 20.59
N HIS A 287 16.69 -14.79 21.37
CA HIS A 287 17.98 -15.22 20.87
C HIS A 287 18.40 -16.53 21.52
N TYR A 288 18.83 -17.46 20.67
CA TYR A 288 19.51 -18.68 21.06
C TYR A 288 20.99 -18.55 20.71
N TYR A 289 21.85 -18.67 21.72
CA TYR A 289 23.30 -18.57 21.55
C TYR A 289 23.86 -19.93 21.12
N HIS A 290 24.22 -20.03 19.83
CA HIS A 290 24.65 -21.27 19.21
C HIS A 290 25.78 -21.96 19.99
N GLY A 291 25.62 -23.26 20.26
CA GLY A 291 26.60 -24.06 20.99
C GLY A 291 26.58 -23.87 22.52
N THR A 292 25.64 -23.08 23.05
CA THR A 292 25.47 -22.87 24.50
C THR A 292 24.10 -23.36 24.98
N SER A 293 23.87 -23.34 26.30
CA SER A 293 22.55 -23.56 26.91
C SER A 293 21.74 -22.28 27.09
N PHE A 294 22.18 -21.13 26.54
CA PHE A 294 21.59 -19.84 26.87
C PHE A 294 20.46 -19.46 25.92
N ILE A 295 19.39 -18.92 26.49
CA ILE A 295 18.31 -18.25 25.78
C ILE A 295 18.14 -16.87 26.40
N SER A 296 17.97 -15.84 25.56
CA SER A 296 17.55 -14.52 26.02
C SER A 296 16.25 -14.08 25.37
N ILE A 297 15.37 -13.46 26.16
CA ILE A 297 14.06 -12.96 25.72
C ILE A 297 13.97 -11.49 26.11
N GLU A 298 13.82 -10.62 25.12
CA GLU A 298 13.60 -9.20 25.34
C GLU A 298 12.13 -8.85 25.06
N ARG A 299 11.48 -8.17 26.00
CA ARG A 299 10.20 -7.47 25.78
C ARG A 299 10.46 -5.98 25.70
N ARG A 300 9.99 -5.31 24.65
CA ARG A 300 10.21 -3.88 24.43
C ARG A 300 8.89 -3.13 24.25
N HIS A 301 8.84 -1.90 24.75
CA HIS A 301 7.77 -0.97 24.44
C HIS A 301 8.01 -0.30 23.08
N ALA A 302 7.04 -0.33 22.18
CA ALA A 302 7.23 0.12 20.79
C ALA A 302 7.64 1.61 20.68
N GLU A 303 7.12 2.46 21.55
CA GLU A 303 7.33 3.93 21.47
C GLU A 303 8.39 4.45 22.46
N SER A 304 8.87 3.62 23.41
CA SER A 304 9.79 4.06 24.46
C SER A 304 11.20 3.53 24.25
N PHE A 305 12.13 4.01 25.08
CA PHE A 305 13.50 3.51 25.08
C PHE A 305 13.73 2.37 26.08
N TYR A 306 12.69 1.92 26.79
CA TYR A 306 12.80 0.88 27.81
C TYR A 306 12.54 -0.51 27.22
N SER A 307 13.36 -1.47 27.65
CA SER A 307 13.11 -2.88 27.42
C SER A 307 13.46 -3.72 28.63
N VAL A 308 12.83 -4.88 28.73
CA VAL A 308 13.09 -5.86 29.78
C VAL A 308 13.69 -7.09 29.13
N LEU A 309 14.93 -7.40 29.51
CA LEU A 309 15.70 -8.50 28.96
C LEU A 309 15.83 -9.60 30.01
N SER A 310 15.44 -10.82 29.67
CA SER A 310 15.84 -12.00 30.42
C SER A 310 16.97 -12.74 29.72
N ILE A 311 17.88 -13.30 30.51
CA ILE A 311 18.94 -14.20 30.05
C ILE A 311 18.91 -15.40 30.97
N THR A 312 18.79 -16.60 30.40
CA THR A 312 18.57 -17.83 31.16
C THR A 312 19.52 -18.92 30.68
N SER A 313 20.22 -19.55 31.62
CA SER A 313 21.00 -20.76 31.39
C SER A 313 20.07 -21.96 31.53
N THR A 314 19.75 -22.65 30.43
CA THR A 314 18.85 -23.81 30.46
C THR A 314 19.55 -25.06 30.99
N SER A 315 18.79 -26.00 31.56
CA SER A 315 19.33 -27.30 32.02
C SER A 315 19.22 -28.43 30.99
N PHE A 316 18.69 -28.15 29.79
CA PHE A 316 18.25 -29.14 28.79
C PHE A 316 19.37 -30.06 28.27
N ASN A 317 20.60 -29.53 28.14
CA ASN A 317 21.76 -30.27 27.59
C ASN A 317 22.48 -31.16 28.61
N SER A 318 22.20 -30.98 29.91
CA SER A 318 22.92 -31.68 30.99
C SER A 318 22.44 -33.12 31.18
N PHE A 319 21.30 -33.48 30.59
CA PHE A 319 20.58 -34.73 30.84
C PHE A 319 20.56 -35.71 29.66
N SER A 320 20.98 -35.28 28.45
CA SER A 320 20.74 -36.06 27.22
C SER A 320 21.86 -37.04 26.83
N HIS A 321 23.11 -36.89 27.28
CA HIS A 321 24.19 -37.81 26.90
C HIS A 321 25.08 -38.22 28.09
N GLY A 322 25.01 -39.49 28.48
CA GLY A 322 25.90 -40.16 29.45
C GLY A 322 27.35 -40.33 28.97
N SER A 323 27.88 -39.34 28.25
CA SER A 323 29.27 -39.25 27.84
C SER A 323 29.77 -37.89 28.28
N GLY A 324 30.87 -37.87 29.05
CA GLY A 324 31.57 -36.65 29.46
C GLY A 324 32.06 -35.83 28.27
N ALA A 325 31.15 -35.07 27.66
CA ALA A 325 31.50 -33.94 26.82
C ALA A 325 31.98 -32.85 27.78
N GLY A 326 33.27 -32.56 27.69
CA GLY A 326 33.98 -31.70 28.62
C GLY A 326 33.35 -30.31 28.76
N SER A 327 33.76 -29.64 29.84
CA SER A 327 33.72 -28.19 30.05
C SER A 327 33.93 -27.42 28.74
N GLY A 328 32.86 -27.22 27.97
CA GLY A 328 32.85 -26.42 26.75
C GLY A 328 32.70 -24.97 27.15
N ALA A 329 33.64 -24.13 26.73
CA ALA A 329 33.78 -22.72 27.08
C ALA A 329 32.41 -22.01 27.23
N GLY A 330 32.00 -21.75 28.47
CA GLY A 330 30.82 -20.95 28.76
C GLY A 330 30.97 -19.55 28.17
N LEU A 331 29.88 -19.02 27.64
CA LEU A 331 29.80 -17.63 27.18
C LEU A 331 30.01 -16.72 28.39
N ARG A 332 31.19 -16.08 28.47
CA ARG A 332 31.56 -15.24 29.61
C ARG A 332 31.05 -13.81 29.46
N ASP A 333 31.11 -13.27 28.25
CA ASP A 333 30.70 -11.88 28.01
C ASP A 333 29.54 -11.85 27.03
N LEU A 334 28.50 -11.08 27.37
CA LEU A 334 27.31 -10.85 26.56
C LEU A 334 27.12 -9.35 26.33
N GLU A 335 27.16 -8.93 25.07
CA GLU A 335 26.87 -7.54 24.71
C GLU A 335 25.37 -7.34 24.45
N VAL A 336 24.80 -6.34 25.12
CA VAL A 336 23.40 -5.93 24.96
C VAL A 336 23.33 -4.44 24.61
N ILE A 337 22.38 -4.08 23.75
CA ILE A 337 22.17 -2.69 23.36
C ILE A 337 21.48 -1.95 24.49
N GLY A 338 21.95 -0.75 24.80
CA GLY A 338 21.43 0.08 25.89
C GLY A 338 22.16 -0.12 27.21
N LYS A 339 21.89 0.79 28.14
CA LYS A 339 22.42 0.77 29.50
C LYS A 339 21.54 -0.13 30.38
N VAL A 340 22.13 -1.08 31.11
CA VAL A 340 21.43 -1.76 32.22
C VAL A 340 21.23 -0.75 33.34
N ILE A 341 19.96 -0.48 33.66
CA ILE A 341 19.59 0.51 34.67
C ILE A 341 18.90 -0.11 35.89
N GLY A 342 18.54 -1.39 35.83
CA GLY A 342 17.86 -2.05 36.94
C GLY A 342 17.81 -3.55 36.82
N VAL A 343 17.53 -4.20 37.95
CA VAL A 343 17.39 -5.65 38.10
C VAL A 343 15.99 -5.91 38.65
N PHE A 344 15.20 -6.65 37.88
CA PHE A 344 13.96 -7.22 38.42
C PHE A 344 14.31 -8.44 39.27
N LEU A 345 15.05 -9.39 38.70
CA LEU A 345 15.44 -10.59 39.43
C LEU A 345 16.77 -11.15 38.96
N SER A 346 17.52 -11.65 39.94
CA SER A 346 18.69 -12.49 39.79
C SER A 346 18.38 -13.84 40.44
N VAL A 347 18.32 -14.91 39.65
CA VAL A 347 18.02 -16.27 40.12
C VAL A 347 19.29 -17.10 39.99
N ARG A 348 19.82 -17.56 41.13
CA ARG A 348 21.02 -18.41 41.18
C ARG A 348 20.65 -19.83 41.63
N CYS A 349 20.87 -20.80 40.77
CA CYS A 349 20.66 -22.21 41.08
C CYS A 349 21.89 -22.84 41.74
N ASN A 350 21.68 -23.59 42.83
CA ASN A 350 22.75 -24.29 43.53
C ASN A 350 23.03 -25.65 42.88
N GLU A 351 24.24 -26.20 43.09
CA GLU A 351 24.62 -27.53 42.58
C GLU A 351 23.66 -28.65 43.01
N GLN A 352 23.05 -28.55 44.20
CA GLN A 352 22.07 -29.51 44.71
C GLN A 352 20.79 -29.58 43.86
N THR A 353 20.41 -28.48 43.21
CA THR A 353 19.25 -28.44 42.31
C THR A 353 19.61 -28.96 40.92
N VAL A 354 20.88 -28.87 40.54
CA VAL A 354 21.40 -29.32 39.24
C VAL A 354 21.68 -30.83 39.24
N HIS A 355 22.24 -31.35 40.33
CA HIS A 355 22.58 -32.77 40.49
C HIS A 355 21.55 -33.48 41.36
N PHE A 356 20.67 -34.27 40.74
CA PHE A 356 19.53 -34.89 41.40
C PHE A 356 19.23 -36.31 40.86
N ASN A 357 18.74 -37.19 41.73
CA ASN A 357 18.37 -38.57 41.39
C ASN A 357 16.85 -38.72 41.24
N LEU A 358 16.40 -38.75 39.98
CA LEU A 358 14.97 -38.87 39.64
C LEU A 358 14.31 -40.12 40.24
N LYS A 359 15.00 -41.28 40.25
CA LYS A 359 14.40 -42.53 40.72
C LYS A 359 14.13 -42.51 42.22
N GLU A 360 15.01 -41.90 42.99
CA GLU A 360 14.86 -41.76 44.45
C GLU A 360 13.67 -40.86 44.79
N ALA A 361 13.57 -39.69 44.15
CA ALA A 361 12.45 -38.80 44.39
C ALA A 361 11.09 -39.35 43.94
N GLN A 362 11.05 -40.11 42.84
CA GLN A 362 9.84 -40.81 42.43
C GLN A 362 9.41 -41.83 43.48
N LEU A 363 10.36 -42.54 44.08
CA LEU A 363 10.09 -43.48 45.16
C LEU A 363 9.57 -42.76 46.41
N GLU A 364 10.20 -41.65 46.81
CA GLU A 364 9.79 -40.85 47.96
C GLU A 364 8.38 -40.27 47.77
N MET A 365 8.09 -39.67 46.62
CA MET A 365 6.76 -39.15 46.30
C MET A 365 5.69 -40.25 46.36
N ASN A 366 6.00 -41.46 45.90
CA ASN A 366 5.06 -42.58 45.94
C ASN A 366 4.83 -43.14 47.36
N GLN A 367 5.75 -42.91 48.29
CA GLN A 367 5.60 -43.28 49.69
C GLN A 367 4.87 -42.22 50.53
N CYS A 368 4.72 -41.00 50.01
CA CYS A 368 4.04 -39.91 50.70
C CYS A 368 2.51 -40.10 50.71
N PRO A 369 1.84 -39.84 51.86
CA PRO A 369 0.38 -39.94 51.98
C PRO A 369 -0.36 -38.82 51.25
N TYR A 370 0.35 -37.76 50.87
CA TYR A 370 -0.11 -36.64 50.04
C TYR A 370 0.82 -36.47 48.83
N LEU A 371 0.35 -35.79 47.80
CA LEU A 371 1.17 -35.39 46.66
C LEU A 371 2.07 -34.21 47.08
N SER A 372 3.37 -34.44 47.09
CA SER A 372 4.41 -33.44 47.35
C SER A 372 5.57 -33.63 46.38
N GLY A 373 6.29 -32.55 46.11
CA GLY A 373 7.49 -32.61 45.29
C GLY A 373 8.76 -32.54 46.11
N ILE A 374 9.86 -32.30 45.41
CA ILE A 374 11.20 -32.23 45.99
C ILE A 374 11.55 -30.79 46.41
N PRO A 375 12.46 -30.59 47.38
CA PRO A 375 13.00 -29.26 47.62
C PRO A 375 13.79 -28.77 46.39
N LEU A 376 13.64 -27.48 46.08
CA LEU A 376 14.49 -26.78 45.12
C LEU A 376 15.41 -25.82 45.89
N HIS A 377 16.70 -25.85 45.59
CA HIS A 377 17.72 -25.01 46.22
C HIS A 377 18.22 -23.96 45.22
N PHE A 378 17.56 -22.80 45.23
CA PHE A 378 17.99 -21.63 44.46
C PHE A 378 17.67 -20.36 45.25
N GLU A 379 18.37 -19.27 44.91
CA GLU A 379 18.20 -17.96 45.54
C GLU A 379 17.61 -16.99 44.53
N VAL A 380 16.66 -16.16 44.97
CA VAL A 380 16.09 -15.05 44.20
C VAL A 380 16.48 -13.74 44.87
N ASP A 381 17.22 -12.90 44.15
CA ASP A 381 17.55 -11.54 44.57
C ASP A 381 16.80 -10.52 43.70
N CYS A 382 16.15 -9.56 44.36
CA CYS A 382 15.37 -8.49 43.73
C CYS A 382 15.97 -7.09 43.97
N TYR A 383 17.13 -7.02 44.64
CA TYR A 383 17.79 -5.77 45.00
C TYR A 383 18.97 -5.45 44.08
N ASP A 384 19.78 -6.46 43.74
CA ASP A 384 20.97 -6.26 42.90
C ASP A 384 21.33 -7.55 42.12
N LEU A 385 22.33 -7.46 41.26
CA LEU A 385 22.98 -8.61 40.63
C LEU A 385 23.72 -9.43 41.69
N GLN A 386 23.47 -10.73 41.71
CA GLN A 386 24.28 -11.66 42.49
C GLN A 386 25.69 -11.81 41.88
N ASP A 387 26.62 -12.40 42.64
CA ASP A 387 28.03 -12.68 42.26
C ASP A 387 28.17 -13.73 41.13
N MET A 388 27.20 -13.77 40.21
CA MET A 388 27.23 -14.55 38.97
C MET A 388 27.35 -13.66 37.72
N CYS A 389 27.15 -12.35 37.86
CA CYS A 389 27.20 -11.38 36.77
C CYS A 389 27.67 -10.00 37.25
N THR A 390 28.57 -9.37 36.50
CA THR A 390 28.87 -7.93 36.63
C THR A 390 28.61 -7.23 35.31
N VAL A 391 28.34 -5.92 35.34
CA VAL A 391 27.99 -5.15 34.14
C VAL A 391 28.96 -3.99 33.93
N SER A 392 29.45 -3.85 32.71
CA SER A 392 30.15 -2.65 32.24
C SER A 392 29.35 -1.97 31.13
N PHE A 393 29.48 -0.64 31.00
CA PHE A 393 28.80 0.14 29.95
C PHE A 393 29.82 0.90 29.10
N ASN A 394 29.69 0.80 27.79
CA ASN A 394 30.49 1.55 26.84
C ASN A 394 29.69 2.74 26.31
N GLU A 395 30.14 3.95 26.65
CA GLU A 395 29.49 5.21 26.25
C GLU A 395 29.58 5.50 24.75
N GLU A 396 30.61 5.01 24.05
CA GLU A 396 30.79 5.25 22.62
C GLU A 396 29.86 4.37 21.77
N THR A 397 29.76 3.09 22.12
CA THR A 397 28.91 2.13 21.41
C THR A 397 27.47 2.11 21.93
N LYS A 398 27.21 2.70 23.11
CA LYS A 398 25.93 2.66 23.84
C LYS A 398 25.46 1.23 24.10
N THR A 399 26.38 0.35 24.46
CA THR A 399 26.14 -1.06 24.78
C THR A 399 26.59 -1.39 26.20
N SER A 400 25.87 -2.29 26.87
CA SER A 400 26.32 -2.90 28.13
C SER A 400 26.93 -4.27 27.86
N THR A 401 28.01 -4.61 28.55
CA THR A 401 28.59 -5.95 28.53
C THR A 401 28.32 -6.61 29.87
N LEU A 402 27.67 -7.77 29.83
CA LEU A 402 27.38 -8.62 30.99
C LEU A 402 28.49 -9.65 31.11
N HIS A 403 29.27 -9.59 32.18
CA HIS A 403 30.37 -10.48 32.50
C HIS A 403 29.87 -11.59 33.43
N LEU A 404 29.50 -12.72 32.84
CA LEU A 404 29.04 -13.94 33.51
C LEU A 404 30.23 -14.79 33.96
N ASN A 405 30.12 -15.34 35.17
CA ASN A 405 31.10 -16.28 35.72
C ASN A 405 30.48 -17.67 35.93
N ASP A 406 31.26 -18.60 36.49
CA ASP A 406 30.86 -20.00 36.66
C ASP A 406 29.69 -20.19 37.65
N CYS A 407 29.34 -19.17 38.45
CA CYS A 407 28.15 -19.19 39.31
C CYS A 407 26.84 -18.98 38.54
N PHE A 408 26.87 -18.60 37.26
CA PHE A 408 25.70 -18.59 36.38
C PHE A 408 25.37 -20.00 35.87
N SER A 409 25.06 -20.88 36.83
CA SER A 409 24.85 -22.33 36.64
C SER A 409 23.58 -22.65 35.85
N PRO A 410 23.42 -23.89 35.34
CA PRO A 410 22.16 -24.33 34.72
C PRO A 410 20.95 -24.10 35.64
N GLY A 411 19.90 -23.51 35.10
CA GLY A 411 18.70 -23.09 35.84
C GLY A 411 18.74 -21.63 36.31
N SER A 412 19.89 -20.95 36.25
CA SER A 412 20.04 -19.56 36.67
C SER A 412 19.54 -18.58 35.59
N SER A 413 19.02 -17.43 36.04
CA SER A 413 18.44 -16.40 35.18
C SER A 413 18.72 -14.99 35.70
N LEU A 414 18.80 -14.04 34.78
CA LEU A 414 18.78 -12.60 35.04
C LEU A 414 17.57 -11.99 34.32
N VAL A 415 16.86 -11.06 34.96
CA VAL A 415 15.88 -10.19 34.29
C VAL A 415 16.20 -8.74 34.60
N LEU A 416 16.52 -8.00 33.55
CA LEU A 416 17.15 -6.69 33.61
C LEU A 416 16.26 -5.64 32.93
N LEU A 417 16.27 -4.42 33.47
CA LEU A 417 15.71 -3.25 32.82
C LEU A 417 16.82 -2.53 32.03
N LEU A 418 16.59 -2.38 30.72
CA LEU A 418 17.48 -1.71 29.79
C LEU A 418 16.90 -0.36 29.38
N TYR A 419 17.79 0.63 29.19
CA TYR A 419 17.47 1.93 28.62
C TYR A 419 18.34 2.21 27.40
N ASN A 420 17.69 2.38 26.24
CA ASN A 420 18.34 2.58 24.95
C ASN A 420 18.50 4.06 24.54
N GLY A 421 18.03 5.01 25.37
CA GLY A 421 18.08 6.43 25.05
C GLY A 421 19.42 7.08 25.42
N SER A 422 19.61 8.32 24.96
CA SER A 422 20.86 9.06 25.15
C SER A 422 21.06 9.63 26.56
N ASN A 423 19.96 9.91 27.28
CA ASN A 423 19.96 10.60 28.57
C ASN A 423 19.34 9.73 29.67
N CYS A 424 20.15 8.86 30.27
CA CYS A 424 19.73 8.09 31.45
C CYS A 424 19.79 8.98 32.70
N ILE A 425 18.71 9.01 33.48
CA ILE A 425 18.58 9.86 34.68
C ILE A 425 18.85 9.14 36.00
N PHE A 426 19.16 7.84 35.97
CA PHE A 426 19.37 7.03 37.18
C PHE A 426 20.86 6.92 37.51
N ASP A 427 21.19 7.11 38.79
CA ASP A 427 22.55 7.13 39.35
C ASP A 427 22.99 5.81 40.02
N HIS A 428 22.06 4.87 40.19
CA HIS A 428 22.28 3.53 40.71
C HIS A 428 21.48 2.48 39.92
N ILE A 429 21.72 1.19 40.19
CA ILE A 429 20.92 0.08 39.63
C ILE A 429 19.62 -0.01 40.42
N LEU A 430 18.50 0.13 39.73
CA LEU A 430 17.16 0.06 40.31
C LEU A 430 16.81 -1.37 40.76
N ASN A 431 16.15 -1.49 41.90
CA ASN A 431 15.62 -2.77 42.38
C ASN A 431 14.27 -3.13 41.72
N TYR A 432 13.68 -4.29 42.05
CA TYR A 432 12.42 -4.76 41.44
C TYR A 432 11.28 -3.74 41.56
N HIS A 433 11.09 -3.14 42.74
CA HIS A 433 10.00 -2.20 42.98
C HIS A 433 10.16 -0.92 42.15
N GLU A 434 11.36 -0.34 42.15
CA GLU A 434 11.68 0.86 41.36
C GLU A 434 11.58 0.59 39.84
N CYS A 435 12.03 -0.58 39.39
CA CYS A 435 11.85 -1.00 38.01
C CYS A 435 10.37 -1.10 37.64
N CYS A 436 9.52 -1.64 38.52
CA CYS A 436 8.07 -1.67 38.30
C CYS A 436 7.48 -0.27 38.17
N GLU A 437 7.91 0.71 38.98
CA GLU A 437 7.47 2.10 38.85
C GLU A 437 7.89 2.73 37.52
N VAL A 438 9.09 2.42 37.02
CA VAL A 438 9.52 2.88 35.69
C VAL A 438 8.61 2.33 34.59
N ILE A 439 8.28 1.04 34.63
CA ILE A 439 7.38 0.42 33.66
C ILE A 439 5.97 1.03 33.74
N GLN A 440 5.40 1.17 34.95
CA GLN A 440 4.05 1.72 35.15
C GLN A 440 3.91 3.15 34.62
N ASN A 441 4.94 3.99 34.83
CA ASN A 441 4.94 5.39 34.42
C ASN A 441 5.52 5.60 33.00
N THR A 442 5.75 4.54 32.22
CA THR A 442 6.33 4.66 30.86
C THR A 442 5.41 5.46 29.94
N SER A 443 4.10 5.24 29.98
CA SER A 443 3.13 6.00 29.17
C SER A 443 3.14 7.49 29.51
N ASP A 444 3.05 7.84 30.80
CA ASP A 444 3.05 9.24 31.25
C ASP A 444 4.34 9.96 30.85
N ARG A 445 5.49 9.25 30.88
CA ARG A 445 6.78 9.78 30.41
C ARG A 445 6.81 10.03 28.91
N LEU A 446 6.12 9.21 28.12
CA LEU A 446 6.01 9.43 26.67
C LEU A 446 5.12 10.63 26.35
N ASP A 447 4.00 10.79 27.06
CA ASP A 447 3.09 11.91 26.90
C ASP A 447 3.74 13.27 27.26
N ALA A 448 4.77 13.25 28.11
CA ALA A 448 5.56 14.42 28.47
C ALA A 448 6.64 14.81 27.44
N LEU A 449 6.97 13.94 26.48
CA LEU A 449 7.95 14.25 25.42
C LEU A 449 7.34 15.10 24.30
N PRO A 450 8.16 15.84 23.52
CA PRO A 450 7.66 16.53 22.34
C PRO A 450 6.94 15.55 21.41
N TYR A 451 5.73 15.91 20.99
CA TYR A 451 4.87 15.11 20.12
C TYR A 451 5.45 15.01 18.70
N HIS A 452 6.48 14.19 18.50
CA HIS A 452 6.98 13.82 17.18
C HIS A 452 6.15 12.65 16.61
N PRO A 453 5.75 12.67 15.33
CA PRO A 453 5.98 13.72 14.35
C PRO A 453 4.93 14.86 14.37
N GLN A 454 3.91 14.80 15.23
CA GLN A 454 2.73 15.66 15.15
C GLN A 454 3.04 17.17 15.15
N ASN A 455 3.97 17.64 15.99
CA ASN A 455 4.38 19.05 16.00
C ASN A 455 4.93 19.50 14.63
N THR A 456 5.74 18.66 13.99
CA THR A 456 6.28 18.89 12.64
C THR A 456 5.16 18.90 11.61
N ILE A 457 4.24 17.94 11.70
CA ILE A 457 3.07 17.84 10.81
C ILE A 457 2.19 19.09 10.95
N ASP A 458 1.93 19.56 12.15
CA ASP A 458 1.13 20.76 12.42
C ASP A 458 1.82 22.03 11.91
N ALA A 459 3.15 22.13 12.05
CA ALA A 459 3.93 23.24 11.54
C ALA A 459 3.87 23.31 10.00
N ILE A 460 4.12 22.18 9.32
CA ILE A 460 4.03 22.11 7.86
C ILE A 460 2.59 22.34 7.37
N THR A 461 1.59 21.82 8.09
CA THR A 461 0.18 22.08 7.78
C THR A 461 -0.13 23.58 7.78
N LYS A 462 0.35 24.32 8.80
CA LYS A 462 0.19 25.79 8.87
C LYS A 462 0.86 26.49 7.70
N GLU A 463 2.06 26.07 7.30
CA GLU A 463 2.76 26.61 6.13
C GLU A 463 1.94 26.40 4.84
N ILE A 464 1.39 25.20 4.63
CA ILE A 464 0.54 24.89 3.46
C ILE A 464 -0.73 25.76 3.45
N GLN A 465 -1.35 25.94 4.61
CA GLN A 465 -2.58 26.73 4.77
C GLN A 465 -2.34 28.24 4.67
N SER A 466 -1.11 28.72 4.86
CA SER A 466 -0.76 30.15 4.80
C SER A 466 -0.85 30.77 3.39
N ASN A 467 -1.04 29.96 2.35
CA ASN A 467 -0.96 30.34 0.93
C ASN A 467 0.39 30.91 0.47
N ALA A 468 1.45 30.80 1.27
CA ALA A 468 2.80 31.20 0.86
C ALA A 468 3.39 30.29 -0.24
N LEU A 469 2.96 29.01 -0.28
CA LEU A 469 3.44 28.00 -1.22
C LEU A 469 2.59 28.00 -2.51
N ALA A 470 3.27 28.10 -3.65
CA ALA A 470 2.69 27.95 -4.98
C ALA A 470 2.56 26.47 -5.37
N MET A 471 1.77 26.17 -6.41
CA MET A 471 1.59 24.78 -6.88
C MET A 471 2.89 24.15 -7.40
N GLU A 472 3.77 24.98 -8.00
CA GLU A 472 5.10 24.54 -8.42
C GLU A 472 6.01 24.12 -7.26
N ASP A 473 5.83 24.71 -6.06
CA ASP A 473 6.58 24.32 -4.86
C ASP A 473 6.17 22.93 -4.38
N PHE A 474 4.89 22.56 -4.52
CA PHE A 474 4.39 21.23 -4.19
C PHE A 474 4.80 20.17 -5.23
N SER A 475 4.77 20.53 -6.51
CA SER A 475 5.33 19.69 -7.57
C SER A 475 6.81 19.41 -7.28
N TYR A 476 7.57 20.43 -6.86
CA TYR A 476 8.97 20.25 -6.45
C TYR A 476 9.07 19.37 -5.22
N LEU A 477 8.31 19.63 -4.15
CA LEU A 477 8.38 18.85 -2.92
C LEU A 477 8.13 17.34 -3.14
N LEU A 478 7.32 16.98 -4.13
CA LEU A 478 6.79 15.62 -4.30
C LEU A 478 7.32 14.87 -5.52
N PHE A 479 7.31 15.46 -6.72
CA PHE A 479 7.24 14.71 -7.99
C PHE A 479 8.36 14.98 -9.01
N THR A 480 9.47 15.65 -8.65
CA THR A 480 10.54 15.88 -9.63
C THR A 480 11.17 14.57 -10.10
N THR A 481 11.16 14.34 -11.41
CA THR A 481 11.87 13.22 -12.04
C THR A 481 13.38 13.43 -12.00
N LYS A 482 14.14 12.38 -12.37
CA LYS A 482 15.60 12.43 -12.50
C LYS A 482 16.06 13.52 -13.47
N GLU A 483 15.44 13.57 -14.63
CA GLU A 483 15.78 14.51 -15.70
C GLU A 483 15.53 15.95 -15.26
N GLU A 484 14.40 16.21 -14.60
CA GLU A 484 14.05 17.52 -14.05
C GLU A 484 14.99 17.93 -12.91
N GLN A 485 15.25 17.02 -11.96
CA GLN A 485 16.14 17.29 -10.83
C GLN A 485 17.56 17.64 -11.31
N SER A 486 18.07 16.89 -12.30
CA SER A 486 19.38 17.14 -12.91
C SER A 486 19.45 18.52 -13.55
N LEU A 487 18.36 18.97 -14.17
CA LEU A 487 18.31 20.30 -14.79
C LEU A 487 18.17 21.43 -13.76
N ILE A 488 17.42 21.20 -12.67
CA ILE A 488 17.18 22.20 -11.62
C ILE A 488 18.47 22.54 -10.87
N ASN A 489 19.22 21.54 -10.41
CA ASN A 489 20.39 21.77 -9.56
C ASN A 489 21.55 20.77 -9.76
N GLY A 490 21.51 19.96 -10.81
CA GLY A 490 22.56 18.98 -11.12
C GLY A 490 22.53 17.71 -10.28
N TRP A 491 21.52 17.53 -9.43
CA TRP A 491 21.38 16.34 -8.58
C TRP A 491 20.63 15.22 -9.30
N ASP A 492 20.91 13.98 -8.92
CA ASP A 492 20.17 12.80 -9.38
C ASP A 492 19.05 12.44 -8.37
N VAL A 493 18.16 11.52 -8.75
CA VAL A 493 17.26 10.85 -7.79
C VAL A 493 18.07 10.02 -6.81
N TYR A 494 17.59 9.89 -5.57
CA TYR A 494 18.26 9.08 -4.57
C TYR A 494 18.35 7.62 -5.02
N GLU A 495 19.51 7.00 -4.81
CA GLU A 495 19.78 5.61 -5.15
C GLU A 495 20.18 4.85 -3.89
N ILE A 496 19.43 3.79 -3.58
CA ILE A 496 19.81 2.86 -2.52
C ILE A 496 20.84 1.91 -3.11
N GLN A 497 22.12 2.20 -2.88
CA GLN A 497 23.20 1.34 -3.37
C GLN A 497 23.15 -0.03 -2.70
N SER A 498 23.11 -1.11 -3.50
CA SER A 498 23.32 -2.45 -2.99
C SER A 498 24.81 -2.69 -2.80
N SER A 499 25.33 -2.54 -1.58
CA SER A 499 26.72 -2.88 -1.29
C SER A 499 27.01 -4.39 -1.22
N SER A 500 26.05 -5.27 -1.52
CA SER A 500 26.35 -6.71 -1.63
C SER A 500 25.29 -7.48 -2.41
N ALA A 501 25.70 -8.15 -3.49
CA ALA A 501 24.96 -9.26 -4.08
C ALA A 501 24.72 -10.42 -3.09
N ASP A 502 25.45 -10.43 -1.97
CA ASP A 502 25.32 -11.41 -0.90
C ASP A 502 24.13 -11.12 0.02
N THR A 503 23.75 -9.87 0.26
CA THR A 503 22.57 -9.57 1.12
C THR A 503 21.26 -10.02 0.48
N ILE A 504 21.10 -9.83 -0.83
CA ILE A 504 19.92 -10.35 -1.56
C ILE A 504 19.91 -11.88 -1.52
N ARG A 505 21.06 -12.53 -1.84
CA ARG A 505 21.19 -13.99 -1.75
C ARG A 505 20.96 -14.55 -0.35
N THR A 506 21.40 -13.84 0.68
CA THR A 506 21.24 -14.25 2.09
C THR A 506 19.78 -14.08 2.53
N LEU A 507 19.11 -13.00 2.09
CA LEU A 507 17.68 -12.80 2.33
C LEU A 507 16.82 -13.84 1.61
N ASP A 508 17.14 -14.18 0.36
CA ASP A 508 16.47 -15.24 -0.40
C ASP A 508 16.63 -16.62 0.27
N GLN A 509 17.82 -16.90 0.82
CA GLN A 509 18.11 -18.15 1.53
C GLN A 509 17.44 -18.22 2.92
N LEU A 510 17.26 -17.09 3.60
CA LEU A 510 16.70 -17.03 4.95
C LEU A 510 15.17 -17.00 4.98
N THR A 511 14.53 -16.44 3.95
CA THR A 511 13.07 -16.17 3.97
C THR A 511 12.24 -17.18 3.17
N HIS A 512 12.87 -17.98 2.30
CA HIS A 512 12.18 -18.86 1.35
C HIS A 512 11.09 -18.16 0.51
N SER A 513 11.05 -16.82 0.47
CA SER A 513 10.02 -16.03 -0.21
C SER A 513 10.47 -15.64 -1.62
N PHE A 514 10.59 -16.63 -2.49
CA PHE A 514 11.00 -16.45 -3.90
C PHE A 514 10.08 -15.51 -4.72
N HIS A 515 8.89 -15.16 -4.19
CA HIS A 515 7.87 -14.39 -4.90
C HIS A 515 7.66 -12.94 -4.42
N GLN A 516 8.28 -12.47 -3.34
CA GLN A 516 8.12 -11.08 -2.86
C GLN A 516 9.21 -10.11 -3.35
N HIS A 517 10.28 -10.62 -3.96
CA HIS A 517 11.44 -9.84 -4.37
C HIS A 517 11.38 -9.27 -5.80
N HIS A 518 10.26 -9.45 -6.52
CA HIS A 518 10.02 -8.77 -7.80
C HIS A 518 9.46 -7.36 -7.65
N ASN A 519 9.33 -6.85 -6.42
CA ASN A 519 9.12 -5.44 -6.20
C ASN A 519 10.45 -4.70 -6.40
N SER A 520 10.52 -3.88 -7.46
CA SER A 520 11.61 -2.93 -7.75
C SER A 520 11.86 -1.86 -6.68
N TYR A 521 11.26 -2.02 -5.50
CA TYR A 521 11.39 -1.21 -4.30
C TYR A 521 12.62 -1.53 -3.45
N GLY A 522 13.17 -2.74 -3.58
CA GLY A 522 14.27 -3.18 -2.71
C GLY A 522 15.64 -2.58 -3.06
N VAL A 523 15.96 -2.38 -4.34
CA VAL A 523 17.27 -1.89 -4.78
C VAL A 523 17.07 -1.08 -6.05
N GLY A 524 17.56 0.17 -6.07
CA GLY A 524 17.52 1.02 -7.25
C GLY A 524 17.30 2.50 -6.97
N LYS A 525 17.10 3.25 -8.05
CA LYS A 525 16.79 4.67 -8.04
C LYS A 525 15.32 4.90 -7.72
N LEU A 526 15.04 5.86 -6.84
CA LEU A 526 13.67 6.33 -6.59
C LEU A 526 13.06 6.89 -7.89
N LYS A 527 11.74 6.75 -8.05
CA LYS A 527 11.03 7.26 -9.23
C LYS A 527 11.05 8.80 -9.27
N TYR A 528 10.92 9.40 -8.09
CA TYR A 528 10.99 10.84 -7.87
C TYR A 528 12.09 11.18 -6.86
N ALA A 529 12.69 12.35 -7.01
CA ALA A 529 13.62 12.91 -6.03
C ALA A 529 12.91 13.52 -4.80
N GLY A 530 11.63 13.91 -4.95
CA GLY A 530 10.79 14.40 -3.88
C GLY A 530 10.27 13.32 -2.94
N PHE A 531 9.48 13.72 -1.94
CA PHE A 531 8.94 12.80 -0.92
C PHE A 531 8.06 11.69 -1.50
N TYR A 532 7.42 11.92 -2.65
CA TYR A 532 6.60 10.89 -3.29
C TYR A 532 7.44 9.74 -3.85
N GLY A 533 8.76 9.90 -4.00
CA GLY A 533 9.65 8.78 -4.29
C GLY A 533 9.71 7.73 -3.17
N ILE A 534 9.27 8.08 -1.96
CA ILE A 534 9.42 7.25 -0.75
C ILE A 534 8.07 6.89 -0.12
N ILE A 535 7.07 7.78 -0.20
CA ILE A 535 5.75 7.57 0.42
C ILE A 535 5.12 6.22 -0.01
N PRO A 536 5.02 5.87 -1.31
CA PRO A 536 4.46 4.57 -1.73
C PRO A 536 5.28 3.39 -1.21
N ALA A 537 6.61 3.50 -1.26
CA ALA A 537 7.51 2.46 -0.76
C ALA A 537 7.29 2.21 0.74
N VAL A 538 7.24 3.26 1.56
CA VAL A 538 7.00 3.16 3.01
C VAL A 538 5.61 2.59 3.30
N ARG A 539 4.56 3.03 2.58
CA ARG A 539 3.21 2.45 2.72
C ARG A 539 3.21 0.94 2.50
N SER A 540 3.89 0.47 1.46
CA SER A 540 4.05 -0.97 1.18
C SER A 540 4.89 -1.70 2.24
N ILE A 541 6.03 -1.12 2.64
CA ILE A 541 6.92 -1.69 3.67
C ILE A 541 6.17 -1.87 5.00
N VAL A 542 5.38 -0.88 5.42
CA VAL A 542 4.60 -0.93 6.67
C VAL A 542 3.45 -1.92 6.54
N ARG A 543 2.70 -1.89 5.42
CA ARG A 543 1.58 -2.81 5.16
C ARG A 543 1.98 -4.28 5.32
N PHE A 544 3.17 -4.63 4.83
CA PHE A 544 3.67 -6.01 4.86
C PHE A 544 4.71 -6.27 5.97
N ASN A 545 4.92 -5.32 6.89
CA ASN A 545 5.89 -5.40 7.98
C ASN A 545 7.31 -5.83 7.53
N MET A 546 7.79 -5.29 6.40
CA MET A 546 9.05 -5.70 5.77
C MET A 546 10.28 -5.09 6.47
N LEU A 547 10.63 -5.60 7.66
CA LEU A 547 11.75 -5.09 8.48
C LEU A 547 13.12 -5.22 7.79
N ASN A 548 13.29 -6.17 6.90
CA ASN A 548 14.52 -6.44 6.15
C ASN A 548 14.64 -5.63 4.85
N HIS A 549 13.73 -4.67 4.59
CA HIS A 549 13.76 -3.89 3.36
C HIS A 549 15.03 -3.02 3.27
N PRO A 550 15.73 -2.93 2.11
CA PRO A 550 17.00 -2.23 2.03
C PRO A 550 16.93 -0.71 2.29
N LEU A 551 15.78 -0.07 2.02
CA LEU A 551 15.51 1.30 2.49
C LEU A 551 15.67 1.44 4.01
N LEU A 552 15.12 0.49 4.77
CA LEU A 552 15.22 0.51 6.23
C LEU A 552 16.64 0.20 6.69
N GLU A 553 17.33 -0.70 5.99
CA GLU A 553 18.74 -0.97 6.27
C GLU A 553 19.62 0.25 6.03
N ASN A 554 19.40 0.99 4.93
CA ASN A 554 20.07 2.26 4.66
C ASN A 554 19.90 3.26 5.81
N LEU A 555 18.69 3.35 6.38
CA LEU A 555 18.38 4.21 7.54
C LEU A 555 19.04 3.74 8.85
N ARG A 556 19.24 2.42 9.03
CA ARG A 556 20.00 1.89 10.18
C ARG A 556 21.47 2.27 10.09
N GLN A 557 22.04 2.18 8.88
CA GLN A 557 23.46 2.41 8.63
C GLN A 557 23.85 3.89 8.62
N GLY A 558 22.97 4.79 8.16
CA GLY A 558 23.29 6.22 8.09
C GLY A 558 22.09 7.13 7.88
N SER A 559 22.34 8.44 7.92
CA SER A 559 21.32 9.49 7.70
C SER A 559 21.26 10.00 6.26
N TRP A 560 21.95 9.36 5.31
CA TRP A 560 22.14 9.89 3.95
C TRP A 560 20.83 10.24 3.24
N LEU A 561 19.79 9.45 3.41
CA LEU A 561 18.47 9.74 2.85
C LEU A 561 17.83 10.99 3.46
N LEU A 562 17.93 11.14 4.79
CA LEU A 562 17.44 12.33 5.50
C LEU A 562 18.17 13.58 5.01
N ASP A 563 19.50 13.46 4.88
CA ASP A 563 20.35 14.54 4.41
C ASP A 563 20.06 14.89 2.94
N TYR A 564 19.80 13.90 2.09
CA TYR A 564 19.39 14.11 0.70
C TYR A 564 18.06 14.88 0.61
N LEU A 565 17.03 14.41 1.32
CA LEU A 565 15.70 15.03 1.31
C LEU A 565 15.75 16.47 1.82
N LEU A 566 16.50 16.72 2.89
CA LEU A 566 16.62 18.06 3.47
C LEU A 566 17.42 18.99 2.57
N ASN A 567 18.60 18.55 2.10
CA ASN A 567 19.48 19.40 1.30
C ASN A 567 18.91 19.69 -0.10
N ARG A 568 18.02 18.84 -0.61
CA ARG A 568 17.29 19.10 -1.86
C ARG A 568 16.45 20.37 -1.79
N LEU A 569 15.98 20.75 -0.59
CA LEU A 569 15.20 21.97 -0.39
C LEU A 569 16.08 23.23 -0.27
N ASN A 570 17.41 23.08 -0.23
CA ASN A 570 18.32 24.22 -0.14
C ASN A 570 18.20 25.12 -1.39
N GLY A 571 18.17 26.43 -1.17
CA GLY A 571 18.08 27.40 -2.26
C GLY A 571 16.68 27.62 -2.82
N HIS A 572 15.64 27.07 -2.19
CA HIS A 572 14.22 27.32 -2.50
C HIS A 572 13.57 28.17 -1.40
N PRO A 573 13.55 29.52 -1.51
CA PRO A 573 13.15 30.40 -0.41
C PRO A 573 11.73 30.16 0.12
N HIS A 574 10.79 29.77 -0.74
CA HIS A 574 9.40 29.50 -0.34
C HIS A 574 9.29 28.24 0.53
N LEU A 575 10.19 27.27 0.36
CA LEU A 575 10.18 26.00 1.09
C LEU A 575 11.00 26.04 2.39
N GLU A 576 11.58 27.18 2.77
CA GLU A 576 12.44 27.27 3.94
C GLU A 576 11.70 26.96 5.25
N GLY A 577 10.43 27.36 5.39
CA GLY A 577 9.61 27.02 6.57
C GLY A 577 9.35 25.51 6.70
N VAL A 578 9.09 24.85 5.56
CA VAL A 578 8.93 23.39 5.49
C VAL A 578 10.26 22.70 5.80
N ARG A 579 11.37 23.16 5.21
CA ARG A 579 12.72 22.65 5.43
C ARG A 579 13.14 22.75 6.90
N ALA A 580 12.92 23.89 7.56
CA ALA A 580 13.25 24.07 8.97
C ALA A 580 12.47 23.10 9.86
N SER A 581 11.18 22.89 9.59
CA SER A 581 10.35 21.92 10.30
C SER A 581 10.86 20.48 10.10
N LEU A 582 11.24 20.13 8.87
CA LEU A 582 11.83 18.82 8.55
C LEU A 582 13.19 18.60 9.23
N GLU A 583 14.00 19.66 9.37
CA GLU A 583 15.32 19.57 10.01
C GLU A 583 15.21 19.14 11.47
N ASP A 584 14.25 19.69 12.22
CA ASP A 584 14.01 19.32 13.61
C ASP A 584 13.55 17.85 13.73
N GLU A 585 12.64 17.40 12.87
CA GLU A 585 12.19 15.99 12.84
C GLU A 585 13.31 15.03 12.45
N PHE A 586 14.09 15.36 11.42
CA PHE A 586 15.19 14.52 10.96
C PHE A 586 16.33 14.47 11.97
N ARG A 587 16.54 15.54 12.75
CA ARG A 587 17.46 15.52 13.90
C ARG A 587 17.00 14.52 14.95
N PHE A 588 15.72 14.54 15.32
CA PHE A 588 15.14 13.57 16.25
C PHE A 588 15.30 12.12 15.76
N ILE A 589 15.02 11.85 14.48
CA ILE A 589 15.22 10.52 13.89
C ILE A 589 16.71 10.13 13.92
N ARG A 590 17.63 11.05 13.58
CA ARG A 590 19.08 10.80 13.57
C ARG A 590 19.62 10.45 14.95
N GLU A 591 19.19 11.16 15.99
CA GLU A 591 19.60 10.94 17.38
C GLU A 591 19.02 9.65 17.99
N SER A 592 18.05 9.03 17.32
CA SER A 592 17.46 7.77 17.75
C SER A 592 18.43 6.59 17.57
N PRO A 593 18.36 5.55 18.43
CA PRO A 593 19.13 4.32 18.25
C PRO A 593 18.91 3.70 16.87
N ARG A 594 19.98 3.16 16.27
CA ARG A 594 19.99 2.67 14.88
C ARG A 594 18.79 1.78 14.55
N ASN A 595 18.45 0.84 15.42
CA ASN A 595 17.35 -0.12 15.22
C ASN A 595 15.94 0.52 15.30
N THR A 596 15.81 1.70 15.90
CA THR A 596 14.52 2.41 16.06
C THR A 596 14.29 3.49 14.99
N ARG A 597 15.35 3.91 14.29
CA ARG A 597 15.25 4.91 13.20
C ARG A 597 14.24 4.51 12.11
N PRO A 598 14.22 3.24 11.63
CA PRO A 598 13.24 2.82 10.62
C PRO A 598 11.79 3.07 11.05
N VAL A 599 11.43 2.70 12.28
CA VAL A 599 10.06 2.87 12.80
C VAL A 599 9.68 4.34 12.86
N ARG A 600 10.58 5.19 13.39
CA ARG A 600 10.34 6.64 13.51
C ARG A 600 10.23 7.31 12.14
N PHE A 601 11.09 6.93 11.19
CA PHE A 601 11.04 7.42 9.83
C PHE A 601 9.75 6.99 9.12
N CYS A 602 9.38 5.71 9.18
CA CYS A 602 8.14 5.21 8.59
C CYS A 602 6.92 5.93 9.18
N ARG A 603 6.89 6.12 10.50
CA ARG A 603 5.85 6.87 11.20
C ARG A 603 5.73 8.29 10.66
N PHE A 604 6.84 9.01 10.55
CA PHE A 604 6.86 10.36 9.98
C PHE A 604 6.37 10.38 8.53
N ILE A 605 6.89 9.53 7.65
CA ILE A 605 6.53 9.51 6.23
C ILE A 605 5.05 9.19 6.02
N LEU A 606 4.47 8.29 6.82
CA LEU A 606 3.04 8.02 6.77
C LEU A 606 2.21 9.22 7.23
N ALA A 607 2.57 9.83 8.36
CA ALA A 607 1.91 11.03 8.86
C ALA A 607 1.98 12.17 7.83
N PHE A 608 3.16 12.39 7.26
CA PHE A 608 3.42 13.40 6.25
C PHE A 608 2.65 13.14 4.96
N GLY A 609 2.67 11.91 4.43
CA GLY A 609 1.94 11.54 3.22
C GLY A 609 0.43 11.73 3.38
N ASN A 610 -0.15 11.29 4.50
CA ASN A 610 -1.57 11.45 4.79
C ASN A 610 -1.96 12.92 4.96
N MET A 611 -1.12 13.73 5.62
CA MET A 611 -1.32 15.16 5.75
C MET A 611 -1.25 15.86 4.39
N ILE A 612 -0.23 15.58 3.58
CA ILE A 612 -0.05 16.19 2.26
C ILE A 612 -1.22 15.87 1.34
N GLU A 613 -1.67 14.62 1.26
CA GLU A 613 -2.85 14.24 0.46
C GLU A 613 -4.10 15.02 0.90
N ARG A 614 -4.34 15.14 2.20
CA ARG A 614 -5.48 15.89 2.73
C ARG A 614 -5.39 17.37 2.38
N GLU A 615 -4.28 18.03 2.72
CA GLU A 615 -4.16 19.48 2.53
C GLU A 615 -4.11 19.87 1.05
N LEU A 616 -3.40 19.11 0.21
CA LEU A 616 -3.35 19.39 -1.24
C LEU A 616 -4.67 19.06 -1.93
N GLY A 617 -5.32 17.97 -1.55
CA GLY A 617 -6.67 17.65 -2.02
C GLY A 617 -7.64 18.79 -1.75
N MET A 618 -7.67 19.31 -0.52
CA MET A 618 -8.49 20.47 -0.16
C MET A 618 -8.10 21.73 -0.93
N LYS A 619 -6.79 22.01 -1.10
CA LYS A 619 -6.30 23.20 -1.80
C LYS A 619 -6.63 23.19 -3.30
N LEU A 620 -6.74 22.01 -3.89
CA LEU A 620 -7.19 21.79 -5.27
C LEU A 620 -8.72 21.68 -5.36
N SER A 621 -9.44 21.95 -4.26
CA SER A 621 -10.89 21.79 -4.07
C SER A 621 -11.42 20.42 -4.48
N GLY A 622 -10.59 19.39 -4.29
CA GLY A 622 -10.93 18.02 -4.61
C GLY A 622 -11.90 17.40 -3.61
N LYS A 623 -12.65 16.41 -4.08
CA LYS A 623 -13.47 15.55 -3.23
C LYS A 623 -12.57 14.60 -2.46
N VAL A 624 -12.90 14.33 -1.20
CA VAL A 624 -12.05 13.59 -0.25
C VAL A 624 -11.64 12.23 -0.80
N GLU A 625 -12.56 11.57 -1.50
CA GLU A 625 -12.38 10.24 -2.10
C GLU A 625 -11.35 10.23 -3.23
N PHE A 626 -11.07 11.39 -3.85
CA PHE A 626 -10.20 11.51 -5.02
C PHE A 626 -9.01 12.45 -4.81
N HIS A 627 -8.72 12.87 -3.57
CA HIS A 627 -7.60 13.77 -3.25
C HIS A 627 -6.26 13.34 -3.88
N GLN A 628 -5.99 12.03 -3.92
CA GLN A 628 -4.82 11.47 -4.58
C GLN A 628 -4.78 11.75 -6.09
N LEU A 629 -5.91 11.62 -6.79
CA LEU A 629 -6.01 11.92 -8.21
C LEU A 629 -5.84 13.42 -8.50
N TYR A 630 -6.37 14.29 -7.65
CA TYR A 630 -6.12 15.73 -7.71
C TYR A 630 -4.62 16.04 -7.55
N MET A 631 -3.99 15.45 -6.53
CA MET A 631 -2.55 15.59 -6.29
C MET A 631 -1.71 15.06 -7.46
N ALA A 632 -2.16 14.00 -8.14
CA ALA A 632 -1.47 13.42 -9.29
C ALA A 632 -1.25 14.43 -10.42
N THR A 633 -2.14 15.41 -10.58
CA THR A 633 -2.00 16.47 -11.60
C THR A 633 -0.75 17.33 -11.42
N LEU A 634 -0.21 17.40 -10.20
CA LEU A 634 1.00 18.17 -9.90
C LEU A 634 2.25 17.58 -10.54
N GLN A 635 2.27 16.28 -10.86
CA GLN A 635 3.36 15.62 -11.58
C GLN A 635 3.71 16.31 -12.90
N PHE A 636 2.70 16.86 -13.56
CA PHE A 636 2.85 17.42 -14.91
C PHE A 636 3.08 18.93 -14.94
N THR A 637 3.20 19.56 -13.76
CA THR A 637 3.26 21.02 -13.63
C THR A 637 4.48 21.52 -12.87
N GLN A 638 5.57 20.74 -12.91
CA GLN A 638 6.86 21.19 -12.40
C GLN A 638 7.37 22.35 -13.25
N LYS A 639 7.78 23.45 -12.63
CA LYS A 639 8.44 24.54 -13.35
C LYS A 639 9.95 24.34 -13.36
N LEU A 640 10.58 24.46 -14.53
CA LEU A 640 12.02 24.33 -14.70
C LEU A 640 12.70 25.71 -14.73
N PRO A 641 14.01 25.81 -14.46
CA PRO A 641 14.71 27.11 -14.37
C PRO A 641 14.60 28.00 -15.62
N GLN A 642 14.45 27.40 -16.81
CA GLN A 642 14.28 28.10 -18.08
C GLN A 642 12.85 28.59 -18.34
N ASP A 643 11.86 28.10 -17.58
CA ASP A 643 10.47 28.36 -17.85
C ASP A 643 10.04 29.72 -17.29
N SER A 644 9.36 30.54 -18.11
CA SER A 644 8.78 31.80 -17.64
C SER A 644 7.47 31.63 -16.85
N LEU A 645 6.83 30.47 -16.96
CA LEU A 645 5.56 30.11 -16.31
C LEU A 645 5.39 28.59 -16.27
N THR A 646 4.38 28.11 -15.56
CA THR A 646 4.08 26.67 -15.41
C THR A 646 3.42 26.10 -16.67
N PHE A 647 4.06 25.11 -17.29
CA PHE A 647 3.50 24.33 -18.40
C PHE A 647 2.89 23.02 -17.92
N ILE A 648 2.14 22.34 -18.80
CA ILE A 648 1.73 20.94 -18.63
C ILE A 648 2.67 20.10 -19.48
N SER A 649 3.54 19.31 -18.86
CA SER A 649 4.35 18.31 -19.58
C SER A 649 3.47 17.18 -20.08
N ALA A 650 3.76 16.60 -21.26
CA ALA A 650 2.94 15.50 -21.80
C ALA A 650 2.96 14.25 -20.89
N GLY A 651 4.13 13.90 -20.34
CA GLY A 651 4.25 12.86 -19.33
C GLY A 651 5.67 12.42 -19.02
N LEU A 652 5.79 11.49 -18.08
CA LEU A 652 7.03 11.13 -17.40
C LEU A 652 7.36 9.64 -17.63
N PRO A 653 8.65 9.29 -17.77
CA PRO A 653 9.82 10.20 -17.77
C PRO A 653 10.15 10.77 -19.15
N HIS A 654 9.56 10.26 -20.23
CA HIS A 654 10.03 10.51 -21.61
C HIS A 654 9.83 11.96 -22.11
N PHE A 655 8.81 12.66 -21.62
CA PHE A 655 8.44 14.02 -22.03
C PHE A 655 8.56 15.02 -20.87
N SER A 656 9.61 14.88 -20.06
CA SER A 656 9.84 15.68 -18.85
C SER A 656 10.68 16.94 -19.07
N ILE A 657 11.58 16.96 -20.06
CA ILE A 657 12.54 18.07 -20.29
C ILE A 657 12.78 18.37 -21.78
N GLY A 658 13.37 19.55 -22.04
CA GLY A 658 13.82 19.98 -23.36
C GLY A 658 12.66 20.18 -24.35
N ILE A 659 12.97 20.11 -25.65
CA ILE A 659 11.98 20.39 -26.71
C ILE A 659 10.80 19.41 -26.69
N MET A 660 10.98 18.19 -26.16
CA MET A 660 9.98 17.12 -26.16
C MET A 660 8.98 17.23 -25.00
N ARG A 661 9.12 18.24 -24.14
CA ARG A 661 8.31 18.35 -22.92
C ARG A 661 6.86 18.78 -23.18
N ASN A 662 6.71 19.84 -23.96
CA ASN A 662 5.46 20.61 -24.06
C ASN A 662 4.83 20.41 -25.44
N TRP A 663 3.77 19.59 -25.48
CA TRP A 663 2.96 19.32 -26.67
C TRP A 663 1.58 19.96 -26.50
N GLY A 664 1.19 20.83 -27.43
CA GLY A 664 -0.05 21.59 -27.41
C GLY A 664 -1.26 20.69 -27.42
N ARG A 665 -1.25 19.62 -28.22
CA ARG A 665 -2.31 18.61 -28.20
C ARG A 665 -2.50 18.00 -26.81
N ASP A 666 -1.46 17.38 -26.26
CA ASP A 666 -1.48 16.72 -24.94
C ASP A 666 -1.87 17.73 -23.84
N THR A 667 -1.29 18.93 -23.90
CA THR A 667 -1.59 20.03 -23.00
C THR A 667 -3.08 20.31 -22.99
N PHE A 668 -3.70 20.58 -24.14
CA PHE A 668 -5.10 21.02 -24.22
C PHE A 668 -6.13 19.90 -24.07
N ILE A 669 -5.74 18.64 -24.29
CA ILE A 669 -6.56 17.48 -23.91
C ILE A 669 -6.55 17.30 -22.38
N ALA A 670 -5.39 17.38 -21.74
CA ALA A 670 -5.24 17.22 -20.28
C ALA A 670 -5.75 18.43 -19.49
N PHE A 671 -5.74 19.63 -20.11
CA PHE A 671 -5.96 20.92 -19.47
C PHE A 671 -7.22 20.98 -18.60
N PRO A 672 -8.40 20.51 -19.05
CA PRO A 672 -9.61 20.64 -18.25
C PRO A 672 -9.48 19.92 -16.90
N GLY A 673 -8.88 18.73 -16.85
CA GLY A 673 -8.65 18.04 -15.58
C GLY A 673 -7.52 18.66 -14.76
N VAL A 674 -6.36 18.89 -15.38
CA VAL A 674 -5.15 19.36 -14.69
C VAL A 674 -5.28 20.78 -14.14
N MET A 675 -6.01 21.65 -14.85
CA MET A 675 -6.15 23.07 -14.49
C MET A 675 -7.56 23.43 -14.03
N LEU A 676 -8.61 23.08 -14.78
CA LEU A 676 -9.96 23.58 -14.51
C LEU A 676 -10.63 22.85 -13.35
N SER A 677 -10.62 21.51 -13.36
CA SER A 677 -11.12 20.69 -12.25
C SER A 677 -10.35 20.96 -10.96
N CYS A 678 -9.06 21.30 -11.06
CA CYS A 678 -8.21 21.68 -9.93
C CYS A 678 -8.32 23.18 -9.53
N HIS A 679 -9.21 23.94 -10.16
CA HIS A 679 -9.43 25.38 -9.92
C HIS A 679 -8.19 26.29 -10.07
N ARG A 680 -7.19 25.87 -10.86
CA ARG A 680 -5.95 26.61 -11.14
C ARG A 680 -6.13 27.65 -12.26
N TYR A 681 -7.19 28.45 -12.19
CA TYR A 681 -7.62 29.34 -13.28
C TYR A 681 -6.61 30.43 -13.66
N TYR A 682 -5.79 30.90 -12.72
CA TYR A 682 -4.76 31.90 -13.03
C TYR A 682 -3.66 31.30 -13.90
N GLU A 683 -3.14 30.13 -13.53
CA GLU A 683 -2.14 29.40 -14.31
C GLU A 683 -2.70 29.00 -15.67
N ALA A 684 -3.97 28.57 -15.70
CA ALA A 684 -4.71 28.28 -16.92
C ALA A 684 -4.70 29.46 -17.92
N GLU A 685 -5.05 30.66 -17.45
CA GLU A 685 -5.09 31.87 -18.31
C GLU A 685 -3.69 32.21 -18.85
N GLN A 686 -2.65 32.10 -18.02
CA GLN A 686 -1.27 32.37 -18.46
C GLN A 686 -0.80 31.38 -19.52
N LEU A 687 -1.08 30.09 -19.34
CA LEU A 687 -0.67 29.04 -20.27
C LEU A 687 -1.37 29.18 -21.63
N LEU A 688 -2.67 29.49 -21.64
CA LEU A 688 -3.40 29.76 -22.88
C LEU A 688 -2.83 30.95 -23.66
N LEU A 689 -2.55 32.05 -22.95
CA LEU A 689 -1.94 33.25 -23.54
C LEU A 689 -0.54 32.97 -24.08
N GLU A 690 0.22 32.10 -23.42
CA GLU A 690 1.57 31.74 -23.82
C GLU A 690 1.57 30.97 -25.15
N TYR A 691 0.72 29.95 -25.31
CA TYR A 691 0.55 29.25 -26.59
C TYR A 691 -0.03 30.15 -27.68
N ALA A 692 -0.95 31.05 -27.34
CA ALA A 692 -1.47 32.03 -28.30
C ALA A 692 -0.36 32.96 -28.82
N SER A 693 0.64 33.29 -27.99
CA SER A 693 1.74 34.21 -28.34
C SER A 693 2.69 33.66 -29.41
N VAL A 694 2.74 32.33 -29.56
CA VAL A 694 3.56 31.65 -30.59
C VAL A 694 2.74 31.19 -31.79
N SER A 695 1.43 31.46 -31.81
CA SER A 695 0.56 31.07 -32.92
C SER A 695 1.09 31.55 -34.28
N ARG A 696 0.90 30.71 -35.29
CA ARG A 696 1.34 30.98 -36.65
C ARG A 696 0.40 30.27 -37.61
N HIS A 697 0.15 30.86 -38.78
CA HIS A 697 -0.62 30.20 -39.85
C HIS A 697 -2.09 29.93 -39.54
N GLY A 698 -2.69 30.63 -38.58
CA GLY A 698 -4.02 30.24 -38.10
C GLY A 698 -3.99 29.08 -37.11
N LEU A 699 -2.80 28.63 -36.67
CA LEU A 699 -2.65 27.40 -35.89
C LEU A 699 -1.91 27.63 -34.58
N ILE A 700 -2.27 26.83 -33.58
CA ILE A 700 -1.49 26.62 -32.36
C ILE A 700 -0.45 25.53 -32.64
N CYS A 701 0.76 25.72 -32.10
CA CYS A 701 1.84 24.75 -32.28
C CYS A 701 1.52 23.44 -31.56
N ASN A 702 1.93 22.31 -32.16
CA ASN A 702 1.98 21.04 -31.44
C ASN A 702 3.20 21.04 -30.52
N LEU A 703 4.41 21.03 -31.06
CA LEU A 703 5.61 21.17 -30.24
C LEU A 703 5.82 22.64 -29.88
N TYR A 704 5.88 23.00 -28.61
CA TYR A 704 6.10 24.40 -28.21
C TYR A 704 7.55 24.85 -28.43
N GLY A 705 8.54 23.99 -28.16
CA GLY A 705 9.95 24.20 -28.51
C GLY A 705 10.54 25.55 -28.05
N ASP A 706 10.22 25.99 -26.84
CA ASP A 706 10.66 27.26 -26.24
C ASP A 706 10.46 28.49 -27.16
N ARG A 707 9.30 28.53 -27.84
CA ARG A 707 8.92 29.53 -28.86
C ARG A 707 9.70 29.45 -30.17
N ALA A 708 11.04 29.40 -30.10
CA ALA A 708 11.92 29.49 -31.26
C ALA A 708 11.87 28.24 -32.15
N LEU A 709 11.59 27.08 -31.56
CA LEU A 709 11.54 25.78 -32.24
C LEU A 709 10.11 25.22 -32.31
N ALA A 710 9.10 26.10 -32.18
CA ALA A 710 7.70 25.71 -32.25
C ALA A 710 7.35 25.03 -33.58
N ARG A 711 6.61 23.91 -33.54
CA ARG A 711 6.23 23.12 -34.72
C ARG A 711 4.73 23.08 -34.92
N PHE A 712 4.30 23.28 -36.16
CA PHE A 712 2.89 23.37 -36.57
C PHE A 712 2.50 22.18 -37.46
N ASN A 713 2.82 20.96 -37.01
CA ASN A 713 2.52 19.71 -37.72
C ASN A 713 1.19 19.07 -37.28
N SER A 714 0.43 19.73 -36.41
CA SER A 714 -0.86 19.27 -35.90
C SER A 714 -1.99 20.11 -36.50
N ARG A 715 -3.05 19.44 -36.93
CA ARG A 715 -4.33 20.04 -37.34
C ARG A 715 -5.30 20.14 -36.17
N ASP A 716 -5.17 19.29 -35.16
CA ASP A 716 -6.09 19.18 -34.02
C ASP A 716 -5.76 20.10 -32.83
N ALA A 717 -4.50 20.48 -32.60
CA ALA A 717 -4.07 21.25 -31.42
C ALA A 717 -4.81 22.59 -31.27
N THR A 718 -5.07 23.29 -32.39
CA THR A 718 -5.83 24.55 -32.39
C THR A 718 -7.27 24.36 -31.89
N TRP A 719 -7.91 23.26 -32.31
CA TRP A 719 -9.29 22.97 -31.92
C TRP A 719 -9.40 22.58 -30.45
N TRP A 720 -8.44 21.82 -29.94
CA TRP A 720 -8.33 21.55 -28.51
C TRP A 720 -8.08 22.82 -27.68
N TRP A 721 -7.19 23.71 -28.15
CA TRP A 721 -6.95 25.01 -27.50
C TRP A 721 -8.23 25.86 -27.44
N LEU A 722 -8.97 25.93 -28.55
CA LEU A 722 -10.24 26.67 -28.62
C LEU A 722 -11.30 26.10 -27.67
N ARG A 723 -11.43 24.76 -27.59
CA ARG A 723 -12.32 24.11 -26.61
C ARG A 723 -12.02 24.58 -25.18
N VAL A 724 -10.73 24.62 -24.80
CA VAL A 724 -10.34 25.05 -23.45
C VAL A 724 -10.68 26.52 -23.20
N GLU A 725 -10.46 27.41 -24.17
CA GLU A 725 -10.85 28.83 -24.09
C GLU A 725 -12.37 28.97 -23.84
N ILE A 726 -13.19 28.19 -24.56
CA ILE A 726 -14.65 28.15 -24.38
C ILE A 726 -14.98 27.72 -22.94
N GLU A 727 -14.39 26.62 -22.47
CA GLU A 727 -14.68 26.09 -21.14
C GLU A 727 -14.27 27.06 -20.02
N ILE A 728 -13.17 27.81 -20.15
CA ILE A 728 -12.81 28.86 -19.19
C ILE A 728 -13.84 30.00 -19.19
N CYS A 729 -14.27 30.45 -20.36
CA CYS A 729 -15.26 31.51 -20.49
C CYS A 729 -16.58 31.13 -19.82
N LEU A 730 -17.06 29.90 -20.06
CA LEU A 730 -18.29 29.37 -19.45
C LEU A 730 -18.17 29.25 -17.92
N ASN A 731 -17.05 28.74 -17.42
CA ASN A 731 -16.87 28.51 -15.97
C ASN A 731 -16.75 29.81 -15.16
N ARG A 732 -16.02 30.82 -15.65
CA ARG A 732 -15.80 32.05 -14.86
C ARG A 732 -16.96 33.04 -14.94
N ARG A 733 -17.92 32.87 -15.87
CA ARG A 733 -18.89 33.91 -16.27
C ARG A 733 -18.21 35.26 -16.58
N VAL A 734 -16.92 35.24 -16.87
CA VAL A 734 -16.15 36.40 -17.31
C VAL A 734 -16.06 36.23 -18.81
N PHE A 735 -16.99 36.88 -19.50
CA PHE A 735 -17.00 36.92 -20.94
C PHE A 735 -15.67 37.48 -21.45
N VAL A 736 -14.93 36.63 -22.15
CA VAL A 736 -13.85 37.01 -23.07
C VAL A 736 -12.71 37.78 -22.37
N CYS A 737 -12.03 37.18 -21.39
CA CYS A 737 -10.85 37.83 -20.78
C CYS A 737 -9.62 37.76 -21.69
N THR A 738 -9.39 36.62 -22.35
CA THR A 738 -8.31 36.45 -23.31
C THR A 738 -8.60 37.32 -24.52
N ALA A 739 -9.68 37.08 -25.29
CA ALA A 739 -9.94 37.83 -26.52
C ALA A 739 -10.10 39.36 -26.35
N ARG A 740 -10.61 39.91 -25.22
CA ARG A 740 -10.61 41.37 -24.97
C ARG A 740 -9.26 41.94 -24.54
N ARG A 741 -8.47 41.25 -23.70
CA ARG A 741 -7.10 41.71 -23.36
C ARG A 741 -6.21 41.69 -24.61
N LEU A 742 -6.44 40.69 -25.43
CA LEU A 742 -5.87 40.47 -26.75
C LEU A 742 -6.25 41.60 -27.75
N GLU A 743 -7.48 42.14 -27.73
CA GLU A 743 -7.86 43.33 -28.53
C GLU A 743 -7.09 44.62 -28.18
N THR A 744 -6.54 44.76 -26.97
CA THR A 744 -5.82 45.99 -26.58
C THR A 744 -4.38 46.02 -27.13
N ARG A 745 -4.19 46.81 -28.19
CA ARG A 745 -2.91 47.12 -28.85
C ARG A 745 -1.77 47.53 -27.87
N GLU A 746 -2.09 48.04 -26.69
CA GLU A 746 -1.14 48.45 -25.65
C GLU A 746 -0.46 47.27 -24.91
N PHE A 747 -1.15 46.14 -24.71
CA PHE A 747 -0.59 44.98 -24.00
C PHE A 747 0.62 44.39 -24.76
N TRP A 748 0.50 44.32 -26.09
CA TRP A 748 1.52 43.77 -26.98
C TRP A 748 2.65 44.76 -27.29
N MET A 749 2.38 46.07 -27.32
CA MET A 749 3.43 47.08 -27.50
C MET A 749 4.44 47.08 -26.33
N LYS A 750 4.01 46.79 -25.09
CA LYS A 750 4.94 46.68 -23.94
C LYS A 750 5.83 45.43 -23.97
N ARG A 751 5.36 44.31 -24.54
CA ARG A 751 6.12 43.04 -24.60
C ARG A 751 6.98 42.91 -25.88
N SER A 752 6.63 43.62 -26.96
CA SER A 752 7.39 43.65 -28.24
C SER A 752 8.71 44.45 -28.21
N LEU A 753 9.08 45.07 -27.07
CA LEU A 753 10.36 45.77 -26.93
C LEU A 753 11.59 44.84 -26.86
N TRP A 754 11.39 43.52 -26.82
CA TRP A 754 12.46 42.51 -26.63
C TRP A 754 12.94 41.80 -27.91
N SER A 755 12.41 42.13 -29.09
CA SER A 755 13.01 41.68 -30.35
C SER A 755 13.00 42.81 -31.39
N GLY A 756 14.18 43.19 -31.86
CA GLY A 756 14.42 44.32 -32.76
C GLY A 756 13.84 44.19 -34.18
N SER A 757 12.80 43.40 -34.40
CA SER A 757 12.08 43.35 -35.68
C SER A 757 10.59 43.59 -35.45
N ARG A 758 10.12 44.77 -35.84
CA ARG A 758 8.69 45.07 -36.01
C ARG A 758 8.12 44.16 -37.11
N ARG A 759 7.70 42.93 -36.76
CA ARG A 759 6.77 42.15 -37.59
C ARG A 759 5.44 42.05 -36.85
N LYS A 760 4.41 42.68 -37.43
CA LYS A 760 3.00 42.50 -37.02
C LYS A 760 2.66 41.02 -37.19
N PHE A 761 2.40 40.28 -36.12
CA PHE A 761 2.15 38.84 -36.20
C PHE A 761 0.84 38.36 -35.57
N TRP A 762 0.03 39.24 -34.98
CA TRP A 762 -1.07 38.73 -34.17
C TRP A 762 -2.32 39.60 -34.21
N ASP A 763 -3.43 38.91 -34.48
CA ASP A 763 -4.82 39.33 -34.50
C ASP A 763 -5.63 38.04 -34.21
N PRO A 764 -6.54 37.97 -33.21
CA PRO A 764 -7.36 36.77 -32.99
C PRO A 764 -8.17 36.44 -34.25
N GLU A 765 -8.52 37.46 -35.04
CA GLU A 765 -9.17 37.32 -36.36
C GLU A 765 -8.27 36.55 -37.35
N SER A 766 -6.94 36.53 -37.13
CA SER A 766 -5.95 35.78 -37.95
C SER A 766 -5.64 34.37 -37.49
N ILE A 767 -5.84 34.04 -36.20
CA ILE A 767 -5.78 32.63 -35.75
C ILE A 767 -6.98 31.89 -36.32
N LEU A 768 -8.14 32.54 -36.30
CA LEU A 768 -9.34 31.91 -36.80
C LEU A 768 -9.48 32.04 -38.32
N TRP A 769 -9.26 33.20 -38.96
CA TRP A 769 -9.83 33.43 -40.31
C TRP A 769 -9.02 34.25 -41.32
N ASN A 770 -7.91 34.90 -40.96
CA ASN A 770 -7.25 35.88 -41.86
C ASN A 770 -6.20 35.29 -42.84
N GLY A 771 -6.26 33.98 -43.06
CA GLY A 771 -5.63 33.34 -44.22
C GLY A 771 -6.70 32.51 -44.88
N THR A 772 -7.17 32.93 -46.04
CA THR A 772 -7.74 32.04 -47.05
C THR A 772 -7.00 30.69 -46.97
N LEU A 773 -7.75 29.60 -46.92
CA LEU A 773 -7.32 28.19 -46.90
C LEU A 773 -6.46 27.84 -48.13
N HIS A 774 -5.32 28.51 -48.28
CA HIS A 774 -4.39 28.46 -49.38
C HIS A 774 -3.04 28.03 -48.81
N ARG A 775 -2.69 26.78 -49.11
CA ARG A 775 -1.31 26.26 -49.20
C ARG A 775 -0.37 26.64 -48.04
N LEU A 776 -0.39 25.83 -46.99
CA LEU A 776 0.68 25.83 -45.98
C LEU A 776 1.81 24.90 -46.41
N THR A 777 2.76 25.43 -47.18
CA THR A 777 4.03 24.74 -47.50
C THR A 777 5.10 25.18 -46.49
N TYR A 778 5.53 24.29 -45.60
CA TYR A 778 6.74 24.48 -44.79
C TYR A 778 7.81 23.51 -45.25
N PRO A 779 8.96 23.97 -45.77
CA PRO A 779 10.12 23.10 -45.81
C PRO A 779 10.56 22.85 -44.36
N PHE A 780 10.59 21.59 -43.94
CA PHE A 780 11.21 21.17 -42.68
C PHE A 780 12.63 20.67 -42.99
N PRO A 781 13.68 21.47 -42.76
CA PRO A 781 15.02 20.91 -42.70
C PRO A 781 15.08 20.10 -41.39
N ASN A 782 15.17 18.77 -41.49
CA ASN A 782 15.47 17.82 -40.40
C ASN A 782 14.31 17.03 -39.74
N ALA A 783 13.10 16.95 -40.29
CA ALA A 783 12.21 15.86 -39.87
C ALA A 783 12.65 14.56 -40.58
N MET A 784 13.67 13.89 -40.01
CA MET A 784 14.48 12.84 -40.63
C MET A 784 13.72 11.61 -41.19
N GLN A 785 12.42 11.50 -40.91
CA GLN A 785 11.61 10.34 -41.24
C GLN A 785 10.47 10.65 -42.22
N CYS A 786 10.01 11.89 -42.37
CA CYS A 786 8.90 12.22 -43.26
C CYS A 786 9.38 12.41 -44.70
N ASN A 787 8.55 12.03 -45.68
CA ASN A 787 8.85 12.25 -47.10
C ASN A 787 8.59 13.73 -47.49
N GLU A 788 9.10 14.17 -48.65
CA GLU A 788 8.96 15.56 -49.10
C GLU A 788 7.49 16.03 -49.20
N ASN A 789 6.57 15.11 -49.52
CA ASN A 789 5.14 15.41 -49.67
C ASN A 789 4.42 15.59 -48.32
N GLY A 790 4.90 14.97 -47.25
CA GLY A 790 4.29 15.07 -45.92
C GLY A 790 4.52 16.43 -45.23
N PHE A 791 5.42 17.25 -45.78
CA PHE A 791 5.68 18.62 -45.33
C PHE A 791 4.69 19.66 -45.87
N GLU A 792 3.97 19.33 -46.94
CA GLU A 792 2.92 20.18 -47.50
C GLU A 792 1.56 19.77 -46.93
N VAL A 793 1.04 20.54 -45.97
CA VAL A 793 -0.27 20.26 -45.36
C VAL A 793 -1.27 21.29 -45.87
N HIS A 794 -2.36 20.81 -46.43
CA HIS A 794 -3.48 21.66 -46.86
C HIS A 794 -4.60 21.53 -45.84
N ILE A 795 -5.12 22.66 -45.37
CA ILE A 795 -6.34 22.74 -44.55
C ILE A 795 -7.34 23.57 -45.35
N PHE A 796 -8.51 22.97 -45.50
CA PHE A 796 -9.71 23.26 -46.27
C PHE A 796 -11.00 23.57 -45.51
N ILE A 797 -11.96 24.28 -46.09
CA ILE A 797 -13.38 24.09 -45.74
C ILE A 797 -14.04 23.48 -46.96
N ASP A 798 -14.73 22.35 -46.79
CA ASP A 798 -15.55 21.81 -47.86
C ASP A 798 -16.82 22.67 -48.03
N PRO A 799 -17.05 23.29 -49.20
CA PRO A 799 -18.17 24.23 -49.41
C PRO A 799 -19.56 23.59 -49.25
N GLU A 800 -19.65 22.27 -49.46
CA GLU A 800 -20.90 21.53 -49.44
C GLU A 800 -21.32 21.22 -47.99
N THR A 801 -20.42 20.55 -47.27
CA THR A 801 -20.65 20.09 -45.89
C THR A 801 -20.33 21.14 -44.84
N GLY A 802 -19.47 22.10 -45.17
CA GLY A 802 -18.89 23.04 -44.22
C GLY A 802 -17.78 22.44 -43.37
N PHE A 803 -17.38 21.17 -43.55
CA PHE A 803 -16.36 20.56 -42.69
C PHE A 803 -14.98 21.11 -42.95
N VAL A 804 -14.19 21.24 -41.88
CA VAL A 804 -12.75 21.45 -41.99
C VAL A 804 -12.09 20.16 -42.50
N MET A 805 -11.52 20.27 -43.69
CA MET A 805 -10.79 19.18 -44.36
C MET A 805 -9.29 19.42 -44.23
N GLY A 806 -8.46 18.38 -44.16
CA GLY A 806 -7.03 18.60 -44.38
C GLY A 806 -6.13 17.39 -44.27
N GLY A 807 -4.86 17.63 -44.57
CA GLY A 807 -3.81 16.61 -44.59
C GLY A 807 -3.63 15.92 -45.94
N ASN A 808 -2.85 14.85 -45.92
CA ASN A 808 -2.60 13.97 -47.07
C ASN A 808 -2.11 12.59 -46.58
N LEU A 809 -2.01 11.62 -47.49
CA LEU A 809 -1.55 10.25 -47.18
C LEU A 809 -0.14 10.14 -46.58
N SER A 810 0.68 11.20 -46.66
CA SER A 810 2.04 11.26 -46.16
C SER A 810 2.18 12.06 -44.87
N ASN A 811 1.07 12.50 -44.26
CA ASN A 811 1.10 13.32 -43.05
C ASN A 811 0.38 12.69 -41.85
N CYS A 812 0.64 13.25 -40.67
CA CYS A 812 0.16 12.80 -39.38
C CYS A 812 -0.40 13.99 -38.58
N GLY A 813 -1.54 14.54 -39.05
CA GLY A 813 -2.08 15.79 -38.53
C GLY A 813 -2.93 15.68 -37.26
N THR A 814 -3.34 14.47 -36.87
CA THR A 814 -4.20 14.21 -35.70
C THR A 814 -3.41 13.55 -34.58
N TRP A 815 -4.02 13.27 -33.43
CA TRP A 815 -3.37 12.59 -32.31
C TRP A 815 -2.88 11.17 -32.64
N MET A 816 -3.44 10.54 -33.67
CA MET A 816 -2.96 9.27 -34.18
C MET A 816 -1.79 9.49 -35.15
N ASP A 817 -0.63 9.95 -34.66
CA ASP A 817 0.44 10.57 -35.45
C ASP A 817 1.71 9.74 -35.68
N LYS A 818 1.63 8.41 -35.58
CA LYS A 818 2.81 7.55 -35.78
C LYS A 818 3.30 7.58 -37.23
N MET A 819 4.43 8.25 -37.46
CA MET A 819 5.20 8.18 -38.70
C MET A 819 6.11 6.94 -38.71
N GLY A 820 6.05 6.15 -39.78
CA GLY A 820 6.92 4.98 -39.94
C GLY A 820 8.39 5.36 -40.00
N SER A 821 9.23 4.53 -39.39
CA SER A 821 10.66 4.80 -39.21
C SER A 821 11.57 3.60 -39.49
N TYR A 822 11.00 2.40 -39.64
CA TYR A 822 11.74 1.16 -39.84
C TYR A 822 12.24 1.05 -41.29
N ASN A 823 13.51 0.65 -41.44
CA ASN A 823 14.13 0.33 -42.72
C ASN A 823 15.35 -0.58 -42.47
N ASP A 824 15.29 -1.82 -42.96
CA ASP A 824 16.41 -2.77 -42.91
C ASP A 824 17.16 -2.92 -44.25
N GLY A 825 16.82 -2.08 -45.24
CA GLY A 825 17.32 -2.14 -46.61
C GLY A 825 16.48 -3.00 -47.56
N SER A 826 15.70 -3.94 -47.04
CA SER A 826 14.81 -4.83 -47.82
C SER A 826 13.32 -4.58 -47.57
N HIS A 827 12.95 -4.19 -46.35
CA HIS A 827 11.62 -3.81 -45.93
C HIS A 827 11.69 -2.44 -45.28
N SER A 828 10.76 -1.54 -45.63
CA SER A 828 10.75 -0.18 -45.09
C SER A 828 9.33 0.35 -44.99
N ASN A 829 8.97 0.84 -43.81
CA ASN A 829 7.81 1.71 -43.60
C ASN A 829 8.22 3.17 -43.35
N LYS A 830 9.53 3.49 -43.47
CA LYS A 830 10.06 4.84 -43.25
C LYS A 830 9.35 5.87 -44.11
N GLY A 831 8.78 6.89 -43.47
CA GLY A 831 8.07 7.99 -44.14
C GLY A 831 6.65 7.67 -44.56
N ILE A 832 6.11 6.53 -44.14
CA ILE A 832 4.71 6.13 -44.34
C ILE A 832 3.98 6.26 -42.99
N PRO A 833 2.98 7.15 -42.88
CA PRO A 833 2.10 7.21 -41.71
C PRO A 833 1.40 5.87 -41.43
N ALA A 834 1.29 5.48 -40.16
CA ALA A 834 0.50 4.31 -39.74
C ALA A 834 -1.00 4.54 -39.86
N THR A 835 -1.42 5.77 -39.59
CA THR A 835 -2.82 6.20 -39.51
C THR A 835 -2.94 7.58 -40.15
N PRO A 836 -2.77 7.70 -41.49
CA PRO A 836 -3.02 8.96 -42.19
C PRO A 836 -4.52 9.24 -42.13
N ARG A 837 -4.90 10.14 -41.23
CA ARG A 837 -6.26 10.64 -41.11
C ARG A 837 -6.30 11.98 -41.82
N ASP A 838 -6.48 11.95 -43.13
CA ASP A 838 -6.66 13.13 -43.98
C ASP A 838 -8.08 13.20 -44.54
N GLY A 839 -8.60 14.42 -44.62
CA GLY A 839 -10.02 14.68 -44.87
C GLY A 839 -10.66 15.39 -43.68
N ALA A 840 -11.93 15.07 -43.41
CA ALA A 840 -12.70 15.55 -42.28
C ALA A 840 -12.67 14.52 -41.14
N ASP A 841 -11.83 14.74 -40.13
CA ASP A 841 -11.71 13.89 -38.95
C ASP A 841 -12.88 14.14 -38.00
N VAL A 842 -13.51 13.07 -37.51
CA VAL A 842 -14.75 13.17 -36.73
C VAL A 842 -14.61 14.06 -35.49
N GLU A 843 -13.49 13.99 -34.76
CA GLU A 843 -13.28 14.81 -33.57
C GLU A 843 -12.95 16.27 -33.91
N ILE A 844 -12.27 16.53 -35.03
CA ILE A 844 -12.00 17.91 -35.48
C ILE A 844 -13.30 18.58 -35.91
N VAL A 845 -14.14 17.89 -36.69
CA VAL A 845 -15.45 18.43 -37.10
C VAL A 845 -16.38 18.62 -35.89
N GLY A 846 -16.31 17.73 -34.90
CA GLY A 846 -17.03 17.90 -33.63
C GLY A 846 -16.56 19.16 -32.88
N LEU A 847 -15.25 19.35 -32.72
CA LEU A 847 -14.68 20.55 -32.10
C LEU A 847 -14.99 21.82 -32.92
N GLU A 848 -14.97 21.73 -34.24
CA GLU A 848 -15.36 22.80 -35.16
C GLU A 848 -16.80 23.23 -34.89
N ALA A 849 -17.74 22.28 -34.85
CA ALA A 849 -19.14 22.57 -34.57
C ALA A 849 -19.32 23.24 -33.20
N TYR A 850 -18.59 22.77 -32.18
CA TYR A 850 -18.60 23.36 -30.84
C TYR A 850 -18.12 24.82 -30.82
N VAL A 851 -17.02 25.11 -31.53
CA VAL A 851 -16.51 26.47 -31.66
C VAL A 851 -17.48 27.36 -32.43
N LEU A 852 -18.04 26.88 -33.54
CA LEU A 852 -18.98 27.66 -34.37
C LEU A 852 -20.28 27.97 -33.64
N GLN A 853 -20.81 27.03 -32.86
CA GLN A 853 -21.97 27.25 -32.00
C GLN A 853 -21.68 28.38 -31.00
N TRP A 854 -20.56 28.27 -30.27
CA TRP A 854 -20.19 29.27 -29.27
C TRP A 854 -19.95 30.66 -29.89
N LEU A 855 -19.24 30.74 -31.01
CA LEU A 855 -19.05 32.00 -31.72
C LEU A 855 -20.36 32.60 -32.20
N SER A 856 -21.32 31.78 -32.63
CA SER A 856 -22.65 32.23 -33.03
C SER A 856 -23.44 32.82 -31.85
N GLU A 857 -23.37 32.18 -30.68
CA GLU A 857 -23.98 32.66 -29.44
C GLU A 857 -23.35 34.00 -28.99
N LEU A 858 -22.04 34.14 -29.10
CA LEU A 858 -21.34 35.39 -28.82
C LEU A 858 -21.68 36.51 -29.80
N CYS A 859 -21.86 36.20 -31.09
CA CYS A 859 -22.33 37.18 -32.07
C CYS A 859 -23.76 37.65 -31.76
N THR A 860 -24.63 36.71 -31.41
CA THR A 860 -26.04 36.97 -31.08
C THR A 860 -26.19 37.83 -29.82
N SER A 861 -25.31 37.64 -28.83
CA SER A 861 -25.24 38.46 -27.61
C SER A 861 -24.54 39.81 -27.80
N GLY A 862 -23.96 40.07 -28.98
CA GLY A 862 -23.23 41.31 -29.27
C GLY A 862 -21.85 41.39 -28.64
N GLU A 863 -21.34 40.28 -28.12
CA GLU A 863 -20.05 40.19 -27.42
C GLU A 863 -18.88 39.91 -28.35
N TRP A 864 -19.17 39.49 -29.58
CA TRP A 864 -18.19 39.24 -30.64
C TRP A 864 -18.46 40.10 -31.88
N LYS A 865 -17.42 40.79 -32.38
CA LYS A 865 -17.56 41.79 -33.45
C LYS A 865 -17.66 41.16 -34.84
N GLN A 866 -16.81 40.19 -35.16
CA GLN A 866 -16.76 39.56 -36.46
C GLN A 866 -17.95 38.60 -36.64
N GLN A 867 -18.82 38.83 -37.61
CA GLN A 867 -20.07 38.05 -37.73
C GLN A 867 -19.92 36.71 -38.48
N GLY A 868 -18.75 36.45 -39.07
CA GLY A 868 -18.53 35.31 -39.95
C GLY A 868 -17.27 35.42 -40.80
N ILE A 869 -17.23 34.62 -41.86
CA ILE A 869 -16.05 34.42 -42.71
C ILE A 869 -16.38 34.59 -44.19
N LEU A 870 -15.36 34.89 -45.00
CA LEU A 870 -15.44 34.82 -46.46
C LEU A 870 -14.88 33.47 -46.91
N VAL A 871 -15.72 32.65 -47.53
CA VAL A 871 -15.34 31.37 -48.13
C VAL A 871 -15.15 31.55 -49.63
N GLU A 872 -13.94 31.27 -50.12
CA GLU A 872 -13.64 31.24 -51.55
C GLU A 872 -13.86 29.83 -52.10
N HIS A 873 -14.69 29.70 -53.14
CA HIS A 873 -14.92 28.46 -53.87
C HIS A 873 -15.07 28.75 -55.37
N ASP A 874 -14.37 28.02 -56.24
CA ASP A 874 -14.42 28.17 -57.71
C ASP A 874 -14.29 29.63 -58.21
N ASN A 875 -13.36 30.40 -57.64
CA ASN A 875 -13.16 31.85 -57.91
C ASN A 875 -14.36 32.76 -57.54
N THR A 876 -15.28 32.28 -56.70
CA THR A 876 -16.37 33.07 -56.12
C THR A 876 -16.22 33.16 -54.61
N SER A 877 -16.37 34.37 -54.05
CA SER A 877 -16.32 34.61 -52.61
C SER A 877 -17.74 34.71 -52.04
N SER A 878 -18.08 33.89 -51.06
CA SER A 878 -19.37 33.95 -50.35
C SER A 878 -19.17 34.20 -48.86
N PHE A 879 -19.95 35.13 -48.28
CA PHE A 879 -19.89 35.39 -46.84
C PHE A 879 -20.78 34.42 -46.08
N TRP A 880 -20.20 33.72 -45.10
CA TRP A 880 -20.89 32.80 -44.21
C TRP A 880 -20.84 33.35 -42.79
N SER A 881 -22.00 33.63 -42.20
CA SER A 881 -22.10 33.88 -40.76
C SER A 881 -21.72 32.62 -39.97
N TYR A 882 -21.23 32.76 -38.73
CA TYR A 882 -20.94 31.58 -37.89
C TYR A 882 -22.17 30.70 -37.67
N GLN A 883 -23.36 31.29 -37.49
CA GLN A 883 -24.62 30.53 -37.44
C GLN A 883 -24.83 29.72 -38.73
N SER A 884 -24.74 30.37 -39.90
CA SER A 884 -24.97 29.68 -41.18
C SER A 884 -23.94 28.59 -41.48
N TRP A 885 -22.74 28.71 -40.92
CA TRP A 885 -21.71 27.69 -41.03
C TRP A 885 -21.98 26.53 -40.06
N TYR A 886 -22.27 26.81 -38.78
CA TYR A 886 -22.69 25.79 -37.81
C TYR A 886 -23.86 24.96 -38.33
N GLU A 887 -24.90 25.59 -38.86
CA GLU A 887 -26.06 24.88 -39.44
C GLU A 887 -25.69 23.99 -40.64
N ARG A 888 -24.67 24.40 -41.41
CA ARG A 888 -24.16 23.62 -42.54
C ARG A 888 -23.42 22.38 -42.07
N VAL A 889 -22.57 22.51 -41.05
CA VAL A 889 -21.89 21.37 -40.41
C VAL A 889 -22.93 20.43 -39.80
N LYS A 890 -23.85 20.97 -38.98
CA LYS A 890 -24.89 20.21 -38.28
C LYS A 890 -25.75 19.37 -39.22
N ARG A 891 -26.27 19.95 -40.31
CA ARG A 891 -27.11 19.22 -41.27
C ARG A 891 -26.36 18.16 -42.08
N SER A 892 -25.03 18.27 -42.16
CA SER A 892 -24.18 17.35 -42.93
C SER A 892 -23.55 16.28 -42.06
N PHE A 893 -23.36 16.51 -40.75
CA PHE A 893 -22.64 15.61 -39.84
C PHE A 893 -23.17 14.18 -39.90
N GLU A 894 -24.45 13.99 -39.57
CA GLU A 894 -25.13 12.68 -39.60
C GLU A 894 -25.02 12.01 -40.98
N ARG A 895 -25.34 12.75 -42.04
CA ARG A 895 -25.37 12.22 -43.41
C ARG A 895 -24.01 11.66 -43.86
N GLU A 896 -22.93 12.34 -43.50
CA GLU A 896 -21.59 11.97 -43.96
C GLU A 896 -20.91 10.93 -43.06
N PHE A 897 -21.06 11.06 -41.74
CA PHE A 897 -20.35 10.21 -40.77
C PHE A 897 -21.13 8.98 -40.31
N PHE A 898 -22.47 9.00 -40.23
CA PHE A 898 -23.21 7.88 -39.66
C PHE A 898 -23.18 6.65 -40.57
N VAL A 899 -22.94 5.48 -39.96
CA VAL A 899 -23.02 4.17 -40.60
C VAL A 899 -24.07 3.34 -39.84
N PRO A 900 -25.18 2.95 -40.50
CA PRO A 900 -26.21 2.15 -39.85
C PRO A 900 -25.70 0.74 -39.56
N ALA A 901 -26.34 0.06 -38.60
CA ALA A 901 -26.04 -1.33 -38.28
C ALA A 901 -26.24 -2.26 -39.49
N SER A 902 -25.41 -3.29 -39.58
CA SER A 902 -25.48 -4.35 -40.60
C SER A 902 -25.27 -5.72 -39.96
N ASP A 903 -25.30 -6.79 -40.76
CA ASP A 903 -25.03 -8.16 -40.26
C ASP A 903 -23.58 -8.34 -39.77
N SER A 904 -22.65 -7.48 -40.21
CA SER A 904 -21.21 -7.59 -39.89
C SER A 904 -20.73 -6.62 -38.83
N HIS A 905 -21.47 -5.56 -38.52
CA HIS A 905 -21.11 -4.57 -37.52
C HIS A 905 -22.36 -3.85 -36.95
N GLY A 906 -22.28 -3.34 -35.72
CA GLY A 906 -23.31 -2.45 -35.19
C GLY A 906 -23.28 -1.06 -35.85
N ALA A 907 -24.20 -0.16 -35.48
CA ALA A 907 -24.15 1.23 -35.94
C ALA A 907 -22.95 1.96 -35.32
N TYR A 908 -22.31 2.87 -36.06
CA TYR A 908 -21.19 3.70 -35.60
C TYR A 908 -21.02 4.95 -36.47
N TYR A 909 -20.10 5.84 -36.12
CA TYR A 909 -19.71 6.97 -36.96
C TYR A 909 -18.30 6.74 -37.52
N LYS A 910 -18.12 7.02 -38.81
CA LYS A 910 -16.84 6.93 -39.52
C LYS A 910 -15.76 7.72 -38.78
N ASP A 911 -14.54 7.24 -38.89
CA ASP A 911 -13.39 7.89 -38.27
C ASP A 911 -12.96 9.16 -39.05
N CYS A 912 -13.11 9.12 -40.37
CA CYS A 912 -12.82 10.23 -41.27
C CYS A 912 -13.83 10.25 -42.44
N VAL A 913 -14.05 11.43 -43.04
CA VAL A 913 -14.77 11.58 -44.30
C VAL A 913 -13.82 12.16 -45.35
N ASN A 914 -13.66 11.46 -46.48
CA ASN A 914 -12.82 11.90 -47.58
C ASN A 914 -13.55 11.68 -48.93
N LYS A 915 -13.33 12.59 -49.90
CA LYS A 915 -13.90 12.49 -51.25
C LYS A 915 -13.45 11.23 -52.01
N GLN A 916 -12.32 10.65 -51.61
CA GLN A 916 -11.76 9.44 -52.20
C GLN A 916 -12.39 8.14 -51.65
N MET A 917 -13.23 8.22 -50.61
CA MET A 917 -13.95 7.11 -49.97
C MET A 917 -13.10 5.86 -49.73
N ARG A 918 -12.11 5.96 -48.84
CA ARG A 918 -11.21 4.84 -48.55
C ARG A 918 -11.84 3.89 -47.54
N LEU A 919 -11.45 2.62 -47.58
CA LEU A 919 -11.92 1.63 -46.60
C LEU A 919 -11.52 2.02 -45.17
N GLN A 920 -10.33 2.59 -44.99
CA GLN A 920 -9.81 3.03 -43.70
C GLN A 920 -10.63 4.16 -43.07
N ASP A 921 -11.38 4.92 -43.87
CA ASP A 921 -12.24 6.01 -43.38
C ASP A 921 -13.44 5.44 -42.58
N ASN A 922 -13.87 4.21 -42.88
CA ASN A 922 -14.98 3.49 -42.23
C ASN A 922 -14.54 2.58 -41.07
N GLN A 923 -13.41 2.86 -40.43
CA GLN A 923 -12.94 2.04 -39.30
C GLN A 923 -13.66 2.41 -38.00
N ILE A 924 -13.98 1.41 -37.17
CA ILE A 924 -14.49 1.63 -35.82
C ILE A 924 -13.31 2.00 -34.92
N ARG A 925 -13.25 3.28 -34.52
CA ARG A 925 -12.20 3.89 -33.70
C ARG A 925 -12.82 4.74 -32.60
N PRO A 926 -12.11 5.03 -31.49
CA PRO A 926 -12.69 5.77 -30.36
C PRO A 926 -12.95 7.25 -30.65
N ASN A 927 -12.51 7.79 -31.78
CA ASN A 927 -12.53 9.24 -32.06
C ASN A 927 -13.94 9.85 -32.12
N TYR A 928 -14.95 9.12 -32.61
CA TYR A 928 -16.31 9.67 -32.66
C TYR A 928 -16.93 9.84 -31.25
N LEU A 929 -16.45 9.08 -30.26
CA LEU A 929 -16.88 9.23 -28.87
C LEU A 929 -16.48 10.60 -28.29
N ILE A 930 -15.39 11.17 -28.80
CA ILE A 930 -14.95 12.53 -28.46
C ILE A 930 -15.97 13.54 -28.97
N ALA A 931 -16.39 13.43 -30.24
CA ALA A 931 -17.35 14.34 -30.84
C ALA A 931 -18.72 14.26 -30.13
N LEU A 932 -19.19 13.04 -29.82
CA LEU A 932 -20.40 12.79 -29.04
C LEU A 932 -20.37 13.45 -27.66
N ALA A 933 -19.20 13.43 -27.00
CA ALA A 933 -19.02 14.02 -25.68
C ALA A 933 -18.94 15.55 -25.71
N ILE A 934 -18.43 16.16 -26.77
CA ILE A 934 -18.19 17.61 -26.84
C ILE A 934 -19.41 18.37 -27.36
N ILE A 935 -20.10 17.84 -28.37
CA ILE A 935 -21.20 18.52 -29.06
C ILE A 935 -22.39 17.59 -29.30
N PRO A 936 -23.13 17.20 -28.24
CA PRO A 936 -24.26 16.27 -28.39
C PRO A 936 -25.37 16.77 -29.33
N GLU A 937 -25.50 18.07 -29.56
CA GLU A 937 -26.58 18.68 -30.34
C GLU A 937 -26.51 18.44 -31.86
N VAL A 938 -25.39 17.92 -32.39
CA VAL A 938 -25.24 17.60 -33.82
C VAL A 938 -25.62 16.16 -34.17
N PHE A 939 -25.91 15.33 -33.17
CA PHE A 939 -26.18 13.91 -33.34
C PHE A 939 -27.67 13.58 -33.20
N ASP A 940 -28.12 12.57 -33.94
CA ASP A 940 -29.38 11.89 -33.64
C ASP A 940 -29.20 11.03 -32.38
N ALA A 941 -30.09 11.19 -31.40
CA ALA A 941 -29.94 10.55 -30.10
C ALA A 941 -30.02 9.01 -30.18
N SER A 942 -30.80 8.45 -31.11
CA SER A 942 -30.91 7.00 -31.30
C SER A 942 -29.63 6.45 -31.92
N HIS A 943 -29.14 7.09 -32.98
CA HIS A 943 -27.89 6.74 -33.64
C HIS A 943 -26.69 6.83 -32.70
N ALA A 944 -26.57 7.93 -31.94
CA ALA A 944 -25.54 8.13 -30.93
C ALA A 944 -25.54 7.01 -29.88
N THR A 945 -26.71 6.63 -29.38
CA THR A 945 -26.86 5.59 -28.37
C THR A 945 -26.40 4.22 -28.89
N GLU A 946 -26.79 3.86 -30.11
CA GLU A 946 -26.35 2.61 -30.76
C GLU A 946 -24.84 2.63 -31.06
N ALA A 947 -24.32 3.78 -31.50
CA ALA A 947 -22.90 3.96 -31.76
C ALA A 947 -22.05 3.77 -30.49
N ILE A 948 -22.45 4.36 -29.37
CA ILE A 948 -21.77 4.18 -28.08
C ILE A 948 -21.77 2.71 -27.65
N GLN A 949 -22.89 2.01 -27.82
CA GLN A 949 -22.96 0.57 -27.52
C GLN A 949 -22.02 -0.25 -28.41
N THR A 950 -21.90 0.11 -29.69
CA THR A 950 -20.91 -0.49 -30.60
C THR A 950 -19.49 -0.16 -30.17
N GLY A 951 -19.19 1.08 -29.79
CA GLY A 951 -17.88 1.49 -29.28
C GLY A 951 -17.46 0.70 -28.04
N ILE A 952 -18.36 0.55 -27.06
CA ILE A 952 -18.11 -0.29 -25.87
C ILE A 952 -17.86 -1.74 -26.28
N ARG A 953 -18.75 -2.32 -27.09
CA ARG A 953 -18.65 -3.72 -27.52
C ARG A 953 -17.40 -4.02 -28.35
N GLU A 954 -16.94 -3.10 -29.19
CA GLU A 954 -15.81 -3.34 -30.09
C GLU A 954 -14.48 -2.90 -29.45
N LEU A 955 -14.46 -1.83 -28.65
CA LEU A 955 -13.24 -1.19 -28.18
C LEU A 955 -12.96 -1.37 -26.67
N PHE A 956 -13.93 -1.88 -25.91
CA PHE A 956 -13.83 -2.11 -24.45
C PHE A 956 -14.49 -3.45 -24.04
N GLN A 957 -13.87 -4.54 -24.47
CA GLN A 957 -14.40 -5.90 -24.39
C GLN A 957 -14.03 -6.62 -23.09
N ASP A 958 -12.86 -6.31 -22.53
CA ASP A 958 -12.32 -7.02 -21.36
C ASP A 958 -12.37 -6.12 -20.11
N PRO A 959 -12.81 -6.65 -18.95
CA PRO A 959 -12.87 -5.88 -17.71
C PRO A 959 -11.52 -5.39 -17.22
N HIS A 960 -10.39 -5.99 -17.63
CA HIS A 960 -9.03 -5.58 -17.24
C HIS A 960 -8.44 -4.46 -18.12
N GLN A 961 -9.15 -4.04 -19.17
CA GLN A 961 -8.72 -2.91 -19.99
C GLN A 961 -8.59 -1.64 -19.15
N LEU A 962 -7.47 -0.94 -19.32
CA LEU A 962 -7.31 0.41 -18.76
C LEU A 962 -7.81 1.50 -19.71
N GLY A 963 -7.86 1.22 -21.02
CA GLY A 963 -8.19 2.21 -22.04
C GLY A 963 -9.01 1.63 -23.19
N LEU A 964 -9.36 2.50 -24.14
CA LEU A 964 -10.07 2.10 -25.36
C LEU A 964 -9.07 1.65 -26.43
N LYS A 965 -9.35 0.51 -27.06
CA LYS A 965 -8.59 0.04 -28.22
C LYS A 965 -8.66 1.08 -29.34
N THR A 966 -7.52 1.42 -29.93
CA THR A 966 -7.42 2.47 -30.96
C THR A 966 -8.01 2.08 -32.32
N LEU A 967 -8.25 0.79 -32.54
CA LEU A 967 -8.91 0.21 -33.70
C LEU A 967 -9.69 -1.03 -33.24
N SER A 968 -10.85 -1.31 -33.85
CA SER A 968 -11.60 -2.53 -33.52
C SER A 968 -10.81 -3.81 -33.84
N PRO A 969 -10.81 -4.83 -32.96
CA PRO A 969 -10.27 -6.15 -33.22
C PRO A 969 -10.89 -6.88 -34.44
N SER A 970 -12.05 -6.45 -34.91
CA SER A 970 -12.67 -7.00 -36.12
C SER A 970 -12.02 -6.52 -37.42
N ASP A 971 -11.15 -5.50 -37.37
CA ASP A 971 -10.40 -5.01 -38.54
C ASP A 971 -9.13 -5.82 -38.80
N SER A 972 -8.81 -6.09 -40.08
CA SER A 972 -7.63 -6.85 -40.47
C SER A 972 -6.29 -6.14 -40.17
N HIS A 973 -6.31 -4.83 -39.97
CA HIS A 973 -5.14 -4.02 -39.59
C HIS A 973 -4.90 -3.96 -38.08
N TYR A 974 -5.77 -4.57 -37.27
CA TYR A 974 -5.64 -4.56 -35.83
C TYR A 974 -4.35 -5.27 -35.35
N ARG A 975 -3.51 -4.55 -34.60
CA ARG A 975 -2.27 -4.99 -33.97
C ARG A 975 -2.17 -4.37 -32.59
N CYS A 976 -2.47 -5.14 -31.55
CA CYS A 976 -2.54 -4.66 -30.17
C CYS A 976 -1.20 -4.49 -29.45
N PHE A 977 -0.11 -5.02 -29.99
CA PHE A 977 1.21 -4.91 -29.38
C PHE A 977 2.00 -3.75 -29.98
N TYR A 978 2.39 -2.81 -29.14
CA TYR A 978 3.31 -1.74 -29.50
C TYR A 978 4.73 -2.01 -28.98
N ASP A 979 5.67 -2.17 -29.89
CA ASP A 979 7.10 -2.25 -29.62
C ASP A 979 7.86 -1.36 -30.62
N ASN A 980 8.45 -0.29 -30.10
CA ASN A 980 9.14 0.72 -30.92
C ASN A 980 10.48 0.21 -31.50
N SER A 981 11.00 -0.90 -30.98
CA SER A 981 12.23 -1.55 -31.45
C SER A 981 12.00 -2.73 -32.39
N MET A 982 10.73 -3.13 -32.60
CA MET A 982 10.36 -4.33 -33.34
C MET A 982 10.96 -4.31 -34.75
N GLY A 983 11.69 -5.38 -35.07
CA GLY A 983 12.21 -5.65 -36.41
C GLY A 983 11.19 -6.34 -37.32
N TYR A 984 11.54 -6.54 -38.59
CA TYR A 984 10.68 -7.27 -39.51
C TYR A 984 10.66 -8.77 -39.20
N GLN A 985 9.47 -9.27 -38.88
CA GLN A 985 9.20 -10.69 -38.61
C GLN A 985 8.03 -11.20 -39.47
N GLY A 986 7.94 -10.75 -40.72
CA GLY A 986 6.86 -11.13 -41.65
C GLY A 986 5.69 -10.16 -41.71
N ASP A 987 5.58 -9.22 -40.76
CA ASP A 987 4.58 -8.15 -40.78
C ASP A 987 5.26 -6.79 -40.62
N LEU A 988 5.14 -5.92 -41.63
CA LEU A 988 5.72 -4.58 -41.62
C LEU A 988 4.93 -3.62 -40.71
N ALA A 989 3.68 -3.96 -40.38
CA ALA A 989 2.78 -3.10 -39.64
C ALA A 989 3.07 -3.01 -38.13
N VAL A 990 3.96 -3.86 -37.62
CA VAL A 990 4.44 -3.83 -36.24
C VAL A 990 5.84 -3.23 -36.11
N CYS A 991 6.58 -3.11 -37.22
CA CYS A 991 7.98 -2.70 -37.19
C CYS A 991 8.16 -1.22 -36.84
N GLY A 992 9.14 -0.92 -35.99
CA GLY A 992 9.42 0.45 -35.53
C GLY A 992 8.22 1.09 -34.82
N GLY A 993 7.37 0.27 -34.21
CA GLY A 993 6.18 0.69 -33.48
C GLY A 993 5.05 1.23 -34.35
N TRP A 994 4.97 0.86 -35.64
CA TRP A 994 3.92 1.34 -36.55
C TRP A 994 2.49 0.97 -36.10
N SER A 995 2.34 0.03 -35.16
CA SER A 995 1.07 -0.35 -34.51
C SER A 995 0.53 0.65 -33.48
N TYR A 996 1.25 1.73 -33.14
CA TYR A 996 0.97 2.66 -32.02
C TYR A 996 -0.51 3.09 -31.85
N HIS A 997 -1.23 3.28 -32.97
CA HIS A 997 -2.65 3.65 -32.99
C HIS A 997 -3.52 2.69 -33.81
N ASN A 998 -3.10 1.43 -33.96
CA ASN A 998 -3.82 0.41 -34.72
C ASN A 998 -4.20 -0.79 -33.85
N GLY A 999 -4.47 -0.57 -32.57
CA GLY A 999 -4.85 -1.65 -31.65
C GLY A 999 -4.55 -1.38 -30.19
N PRO A 1000 -3.38 -0.81 -29.81
CA PRO A 1000 -3.06 -0.52 -28.42
C PRO A 1000 -4.16 0.30 -27.75
N GLU A 1001 -4.29 0.12 -26.46
CA GLU A 1001 -5.33 0.70 -25.63
C GLU A 1001 -4.88 2.04 -25.07
N TRP A 1002 -5.59 3.10 -25.43
CA TRP A 1002 -5.28 4.45 -24.96
C TRP A 1002 -6.26 4.86 -23.87
N LEU A 1003 -5.74 5.43 -22.79
CA LEU A 1003 -6.50 5.63 -21.56
C LEU A 1003 -7.37 6.90 -21.60
N TRP A 1004 -6.87 7.98 -22.19
CA TRP A 1004 -7.54 9.28 -22.21
C TRP A 1004 -8.91 9.31 -22.91
N PRO A 1005 -9.19 8.56 -24.01
CA PRO A 1005 -10.50 8.56 -24.66
C PRO A 1005 -11.61 7.95 -23.81
N LEU A 1006 -11.27 7.14 -22.79
CA LEU A 1006 -12.25 6.55 -21.89
C LEU A 1006 -13.04 7.63 -21.13
N GLY A 1007 -12.40 8.74 -20.75
CA GLY A 1007 -13.09 9.86 -20.11
C GLY A 1007 -14.17 10.48 -21.00
N PHE A 1008 -13.91 10.56 -22.31
CA PHE A 1008 -14.90 11.03 -23.28
C PHE A 1008 -16.04 10.03 -23.50
N LEU A 1009 -15.77 8.72 -23.45
CA LEU A 1009 -16.83 7.72 -23.46
C LEU A 1009 -17.79 7.91 -22.27
N ILE A 1010 -17.27 8.20 -21.08
CA ILE A 1010 -18.11 8.51 -19.91
C ILE A 1010 -18.96 9.75 -20.16
N GLU A 1011 -18.38 10.85 -20.65
CA GLU A 1011 -19.14 12.05 -21.00
C GLU A 1011 -20.22 11.77 -22.07
N ALA A 1012 -19.92 10.98 -23.11
CA ALA A 1012 -20.88 10.59 -24.13
C ALA A 1012 -22.04 9.76 -23.57
N LEU A 1013 -21.77 8.83 -22.63
CA LEU A 1013 -22.81 8.04 -21.95
C LEU A 1013 -23.75 8.90 -21.10
N LEU A 1014 -23.24 9.98 -20.50
CA LEU A 1014 -24.06 10.92 -19.74
C LEU A 1014 -24.99 11.75 -20.64
N HIS A 1015 -24.56 12.06 -21.87
CA HIS A 1015 -25.39 12.74 -22.87
C HIS A 1015 -26.41 11.81 -23.54
N PHE A 1016 -26.03 10.57 -23.83
CA PHE A 1016 -26.83 9.59 -24.57
C PHE A 1016 -26.98 8.28 -23.79
N PRO A 1017 -27.76 8.28 -22.69
CA PRO A 1017 -27.92 7.10 -21.86
C PRO A 1017 -28.67 5.98 -22.61
N PRO A 1018 -28.12 4.76 -22.66
CA PRO A 1018 -28.81 3.61 -23.27
C PRO A 1018 -30.22 3.36 -22.71
N PRO A 1019 -31.16 2.80 -23.51
CA PRO A 1019 -32.57 2.66 -23.09
C PRO A 1019 -32.75 1.83 -21.81
N ARG A 1020 -31.82 0.92 -21.50
CA ARG A 1020 -31.82 0.12 -20.26
C ARG A 1020 -31.68 0.97 -18.98
N PHE A 1021 -31.20 2.20 -19.10
CA PHE A 1021 -31.09 3.16 -18.00
C PHE A 1021 -32.26 4.15 -17.97
N ILE A 1022 -33.24 4.01 -18.87
CA ILE A 1022 -34.40 4.89 -18.96
C ILE A 1022 -35.63 4.09 -18.50
N SER A 1023 -36.25 4.54 -17.42
CA SER A 1023 -37.51 3.97 -16.91
C SER A 1023 -38.57 5.07 -16.88
N ASN A 1024 -39.75 4.78 -17.46
CA ASN A 1024 -40.87 5.74 -17.56
C ASN A 1024 -40.49 7.11 -18.17
N GLY A 1025 -39.54 7.15 -19.10
CA GLY A 1025 -39.06 8.39 -19.72
C GLY A 1025 -38.09 9.21 -18.86
N THR A 1026 -37.67 8.68 -17.72
CA THR A 1026 -36.67 9.29 -16.83
C THR A 1026 -35.41 8.44 -16.74
N VAL A 1027 -34.24 9.08 -16.75
CA VAL A 1027 -32.95 8.40 -16.60
C VAL A 1027 -32.74 8.00 -15.14
N ASP A 1028 -32.49 6.72 -14.90
CA ASP A 1028 -31.98 6.23 -13.62
C ASP A 1028 -30.51 6.65 -13.49
N SER A 1029 -30.32 7.83 -12.90
CA SER A 1029 -29.01 8.49 -12.82
C SER A 1029 -28.04 7.72 -11.93
N ASP A 1030 -28.52 7.06 -10.89
CA ASP A 1030 -27.67 6.27 -9.99
C ASP A 1030 -27.20 4.98 -10.68
N TYR A 1031 -28.09 4.31 -11.43
CA TYR A 1031 -27.70 3.12 -12.19
C TYR A 1031 -26.72 3.45 -13.32
N LEU A 1032 -26.93 4.57 -14.03
CA LEU A 1032 -25.98 5.05 -15.05
C LEU A 1032 -24.62 5.41 -14.44
N ARG A 1033 -24.61 6.13 -13.31
CA ARG A 1033 -23.37 6.47 -12.59
C ARG A 1033 -22.60 5.23 -12.16
N MET A 1034 -23.28 4.25 -11.58
CA MET A 1034 -22.66 2.97 -11.19
C MET A 1034 -22.07 2.24 -12.39
N TYR A 1035 -22.77 2.23 -13.53
CA TYR A 1035 -22.23 1.67 -14.77
C TYR A 1035 -20.99 2.42 -15.26
N CYS A 1036 -20.99 3.76 -15.24
CA CYS A 1036 -19.83 4.56 -15.62
C CYS A 1036 -18.63 4.31 -14.69
N PHE A 1037 -18.84 4.25 -13.37
CA PHE A 1037 -17.78 3.89 -12.43
C PHE A 1037 -17.26 2.46 -12.65
N SER A 1038 -18.10 1.52 -13.09
CA SER A 1038 -17.64 0.17 -13.44
C SER A 1038 -16.67 0.18 -14.63
N LEU A 1039 -16.86 1.08 -15.61
CA LEU A 1039 -15.94 1.25 -16.73
C LEU A 1039 -14.60 1.91 -16.32
N LEU A 1040 -14.62 2.77 -15.30
CA LEU A 1040 -13.43 3.43 -14.77
C LEU A 1040 -12.71 2.63 -13.68
N SER A 1041 -13.30 1.52 -13.22
CA SER A 1041 -12.88 0.81 -12.01
C SER A 1041 -11.41 0.38 -12.04
N GLU A 1042 -10.93 -0.12 -13.18
CA GLU A 1042 -9.54 -0.54 -13.32
C GLU A 1042 -8.56 0.64 -13.39
N GLN A 1043 -8.92 1.77 -14.01
CA GLN A 1043 -8.09 2.98 -13.92
C GLN A 1043 -8.00 3.48 -12.48
N ILE A 1044 -9.12 3.47 -11.75
CA ILE A 1044 -9.19 3.86 -10.34
C ILE A 1044 -8.31 2.93 -9.49
N ARG A 1045 -8.42 1.61 -9.69
CA ARG A 1045 -7.58 0.63 -9.01
C ARG A 1045 -6.10 0.83 -9.35
N TYR A 1046 -5.78 1.03 -10.62
CA TYR A 1046 -4.41 1.19 -11.10
C TYR A 1046 -3.70 2.37 -10.43
N TYR A 1047 -4.29 3.57 -10.43
CA TYR A 1047 -3.59 4.74 -9.89
C TYR A 1047 -3.39 4.67 -8.36
N HIS A 1048 -4.28 3.98 -7.64
CA HIS A 1048 -4.13 3.74 -6.20
C HIS A 1048 -2.99 2.77 -5.87
N GLU A 1049 -2.72 1.81 -6.76
CA GLU A 1049 -1.70 0.78 -6.57
C GLU A 1049 -0.36 1.14 -7.23
N ASP A 1050 -0.35 2.11 -8.14
CA ASP A 1050 0.83 2.50 -8.92
C ASP A 1050 1.84 3.34 -8.14
N ASP A 1051 3.11 2.96 -8.28
CA ASP A 1051 4.27 3.58 -7.64
C ASP A 1051 4.52 5.04 -8.06
N TRP A 1052 4.01 5.45 -9.23
CA TRP A 1052 4.16 6.81 -9.76
C TRP A 1052 2.98 7.72 -9.36
N LEU A 1053 1.92 7.17 -8.74
CA LEU A 1053 0.61 7.83 -8.57
C LEU A 1053 0.03 8.30 -9.89
N SER A 1054 0.08 7.45 -10.92
CA SER A 1054 -0.42 7.89 -12.23
C SER A 1054 -1.02 6.77 -13.03
N LEU A 1055 -1.61 7.18 -14.15
CA LEU A 1055 -1.99 6.32 -15.25
C LEU A 1055 -0.95 6.39 -16.37
N PRO A 1056 -0.70 5.26 -17.06
CA PRO A 1056 0.17 5.24 -18.23
C PRO A 1056 -0.47 5.94 -19.43
N GLU A 1057 0.31 6.16 -20.47
CA GLU A 1057 -0.20 6.68 -21.74
C GLU A 1057 -1.07 5.65 -22.48
N MET A 1058 -0.61 4.40 -22.50
CA MET A 1058 -1.26 3.29 -23.19
C MET A 1058 -0.92 1.94 -22.57
N THR A 1059 -1.75 0.94 -22.86
CA THR A 1059 -1.48 -0.48 -22.64
C THR A 1059 -1.48 -1.25 -23.97
N ASN A 1060 -0.97 -2.47 -23.96
CA ASN A 1060 -1.05 -3.37 -25.12
C ASN A 1060 -2.46 -3.99 -25.20
N TRP A 1061 -2.58 -5.30 -25.02
CA TRP A 1061 -3.84 -6.04 -25.07
C TRP A 1061 -4.39 -6.27 -23.66
N ASP A 1062 -5.64 -5.91 -23.42
CA ASP A 1062 -6.43 -6.10 -22.20
C ASP A 1062 -5.69 -5.67 -20.92
N GLY A 1063 -5.19 -4.42 -20.92
CA GLY A 1063 -4.50 -3.82 -19.77
C GLY A 1063 -3.04 -4.24 -19.60
N GLU A 1064 -2.48 -5.03 -20.52
CA GLU A 1064 -1.08 -5.47 -20.43
C GLU A 1064 -0.10 -4.29 -20.42
N PHE A 1065 0.85 -4.34 -19.48
CA PHE A 1065 1.90 -3.35 -19.31
C PHE A 1065 2.76 -3.18 -20.57
N ASN A 1066 2.99 -1.93 -20.98
CA ASN A 1066 3.89 -1.60 -22.08
C ASN A 1066 5.09 -0.78 -21.58
N SER A 1067 6.30 -1.32 -21.77
CA SER A 1067 7.55 -0.67 -21.35
C SER A 1067 7.93 0.60 -22.12
N TYR A 1068 7.38 0.81 -23.32
CA TYR A 1068 7.56 2.02 -24.12
C TYR A 1068 6.52 3.10 -23.81
N SER A 1069 5.47 2.77 -23.06
CA SER A 1069 4.46 3.75 -22.64
C SER A 1069 5.03 4.65 -21.55
N CYS A 1070 4.71 5.95 -21.60
CA CYS A 1070 4.95 6.82 -20.45
C CYS A 1070 4.25 6.26 -19.22
N ARG A 1071 4.97 6.20 -18.09
CA ARG A 1071 4.45 5.67 -16.82
C ARG A 1071 3.41 6.60 -16.21
N ALA A 1072 3.64 7.90 -16.34
CA ALA A 1072 2.72 8.92 -15.89
C ALA A 1072 2.38 9.87 -17.04
N GLN A 1073 1.11 9.97 -17.42
CA GLN A 1073 0.72 10.74 -18.60
C GLN A 1073 -0.40 11.73 -18.29
N ALA A 1074 -0.20 13.00 -18.69
CA ALA A 1074 -1.03 14.11 -18.28
C ALA A 1074 -2.48 13.98 -18.75
N TRP A 1075 -2.72 13.57 -20.00
CA TRP A 1075 -4.08 13.41 -20.51
C TRP A 1075 -4.84 12.24 -19.90
N SER A 1076 -4.16 11.19 -19.41
CA SER A 1076 -4.80 10.01 -18.86
C SER A 1076 -5.36 10.37 -17.50
N VAL A 1077 -4.53 11.01 -16.67
CA VAL A 1077 -4.93 11.56 -15.37
C VAL A 1077 -5.95 12.70 -15.54
N GLY A 1078 -5.70 13.64 -16.45
CA GLY A 1078 -6.58 14.78 -16.67
C GLY A 1078 -7.99 14.39 -17.17
N CYS A 1079 -8.08 13.49 -18.14
CA CYS A 1079 -9.38 13.03 -18.65
C CYS A 1079 -10.13 12.17 -17.63
N LEU A 1080 -9.44 11.31 -16.85
CA LEU A 1080 -10.08 10.58 -15.76
C LEU A 1080 -10.66 11.53 -14.71
N LEU A 1081 -9.86 12.52 -14.26
CA LEU A 1081 -10.30 13.49 -13.26
C LEU A 1081 -11.52 14.29 -13.74
N ARG A 1082 -11.51 14.72 -15.01
CA ARG A 1082 -12.66 15.38 -15.63
C ARG A 1082 -13.89 14.48 -15.65
N ALA A 1083 -13.75 13.21 -16.04
CA ALA A 1083 -14.87 12.27 -16.09
C ALA A 1083 -15.47 12.03 -14.70
N ILE A 1084 -14.64 11.90 -13.66
CA ILE A 1084 -15.09 11.78 -12.27
C ILE A 1084 -15.84 13.03 -11.84
N GLU A 1085 -15.34 14.24 -12.14
CA GLU A 1085 -16.05 15.47 -11.82
C GLU A 1085 -17.41 15.58 -12.53
N LYS A 1086 -17.56 15.04 -13.75
CA LYS A 1086 -18.84 15.00 -14.47
C LYS A 1086 -19.84 14.00 -13.90
N LEU A 1087 -19.37 12.92 -13.27
CA LEU A 1087 -20.23 11.89 -12.70
C LEU A 1087 -20.92 12.34 -11.40
N HIS A 1088 -20.31 13.27 -10.68
CA HIS A 1088 -20.81 13.82 -9.43
C HIS A 1088 -21.63 15.08 -9.67
#